data_AF-A0A9E3C7W0-F1
#
_entry.id   AF-A0A9E3C7W0-F1
#
_cell.length_a   1.000
_cell.length_b   1.000
_cell.length_c   1.000
_cell.angle_alpha   90.00
_cell.angle_beta   90.00
_cell.angle_gamma   90.00
#
_symmetry.space_group_name_H-M   'P 1'
#
loop_
_entity.id
_entity.type
_entity.pdbx_description
1 polymer ?
#
loop_
_entity_poly.entity_id
_entity_poly.type
_entity_poly.pdbx_seq_one_letter_code
_entity_poly.pdbx_strand_id
1 'polypeptide(L)'
;MPLSSTEPSMLTMLEAVRAQFPGIPFLALGQTALWDEPTKAVWRRLLDAHLPDAKLIAGVHDTDYFAKTTAHLGDDQPYVMLPHNDGRTRDLWSAAGELSCLFGSESVPTRHMFLQHGVPFDWLAQGYSGGKDALYADATVAWGWRGIVHTESHNVVARDVPTTQIGPALLEQLDWGFAESLACLADPGTREAGERTARTIRSWVTEFLETCSDDCRLGDLYQTLLPKFYELLLGAPPAHFETTSSTELFRFSRETCSLPRFEIVNTFLDPATRAAARRAYDRAVAGSGIYTLDEFGEGAIPFDLVVPGHGRGTVRLTPRGLIVQTAPNPTDLTQAGPVRTLAEMAEVIESRFGPECALVGKAVTLVDMLAAEFLVVFHETASGYTTLTQTFNTGLREAGLPLSLYPLVRLRYPTWDALAAAPPTAALRLPAHLAQAFRQETVGAAEFGARWRGVVEDQRRRLRESRAPRKVRELLRFLDSQGEGCWCDRLEEYESALNTLKELAGQSGVLGDRIAEHRRQLAIWRQERLALEARKGEDWRANIQPLRERIRQAEAAGQDSARLQRDVDRQLAIRATAFDVPLAEARERITATRHLIAEFRRQRRLLERGPEARQARARIEAITREAQMARLRLVRDAFLTVEGLEHTNYRPTAWWLPMVTPGGEWLSAMAAGTQARLEEL
;
A
#
# COMPACT_ATOMS: atom_id res chain seq x y z
N MET A 1 -19.39 9.82 -34.61
CA MET A 1 -19.71 8.64 -35.45
C MET A 1 -20.88 7.86 -34.83
N PRO A 2 -21.83 7.33 -35.61
CA PRO A 2 -22.91 6.49 -35.08
C PRO A 2 -22.35 5.24 -34.38
N LEU A 3 -22.98 4.80 -33.28
CA LEU A 3 -22.64 3.57 -32.58
C LEU A 3 -23.02 2.37 -33.47
N SER A 4 -22.06 1.52 -33.83
CA SER A 4 -22.28 0.37 -34.73
C SER A 4 -23.02 -0.79 -34.05
N SER A 5 -22.87 -0.92 -32.73
CA SER A 5 -23.53 -1.91 -31.88
C SER A 5 -23.48 -1.45 -30.42
N THR A 6 -24.45 -1.86 -29.60
CA THR A 6 -24.48 -1.57 -28.15
C THR A 6 -24.70 -2.87 -27.38
N GLU A 7 -24.02 -3.06 -26.25
CA GLU A 7 -24.18 -4.24 -25.40
C GLU A 7 -25.64 -4.50 -24.99
N PRO A 8 -26.11 -5.77 -25.01
CA PRO A 8 -27.49 -6.10 -24.63
C PRO A 8 -27.88 -5.69 -23.21
N SER A 9 -26.96 -5.79 -22.24
CA SER A 9 -27.22 -5.38 -20.85
C SER A 9 -27.49 -3.88 -20.73
N MET A 10 -26.76 -3.08 -21.53
CA MET A 10 -26.96 -1.64 -21.62
C MET A 10 -28.34 -1.30 -22.18
N LEU A 11 -28.75 -1.93 -23.28
CA LEU A 11 -30.07 -1.71 -23.89
C LEU A 11 -31.19 -2.08 -22.93
N THR A 12 -31.09 -3.25 -22.29
CA THR A 12 -32.07 -3.72 -21.31
C THR A 12 -32.23 -2.73 -20.15
N MET A 13 -31.11 -2.19 -19.65
CA MET A 13 -31.12 -1.19 -18.58
C MET A 13 -31.76 0.12 -19.04
N LEU A 14 -31.42 0.62 -20.23
CA LEU A 14 -32.00 1.85 -20.78
C LEU A 14 -33.51 1.74 -21.02
N GLU A 15 -33.99 0.57 -21.47
CA GLU A 15 -35.42 0.26 -21.57
C GLU A 15 -36.11 0.28 -20.21
N ALA A 16 -35.48 -0.31 -19.18
CA ALA A 16 -35.99 -0.29 -17.82
C ALA A 16 -36.08 1.14 -17.28
N VAL A 17 -35.04 1.96 -17.47
CA VAL A 17 -35.06 3.38 -17.09
C VAL A 17 -36.21 4.11 -17.80
N ARG A 18 -36.34 3.93 -19.11
CA ARG A 18 -37.41 4.58 -19.90
C ARG A 18 -38.79 4.24 -19.38
N ALA A 19 -39.01 3.00 -18.97
CA ALA A 19 -40.30 2.51 -18.49
C ALA A 19 -40.60 2.93 -17.04
N GLN A 20 -39.60 2.90 -16.15
CA GLN A 20 -39.79 3.03 -14.70
C GLN A 20 -39.47 4.42 -14.16
N PHE A 21 -38.52 5.13 -14.78
CA PHE A 21 -37.99 6.41 -14.30
C PHE A 21 -37.98 7.48 -15.42
N PRO A 22 -39.11 7.71 -16.13
CA PRO A 22 -39.14 8.65 -17.25
C PRO A 22 -38.87 10.09 -16.77
N GLY A 23 -37.95 10.76 -17.44
CA GLY A 23 -37.62 12.17 -17.19
C GLY A 23 -36.75 12.43 -15.95
N ILE A 24 -36.38 11.39 -15.19
CA ILE A 24 -35.47 11.55 -14.05
C ILE A 24 -34.05 11.86 -14.55
N PRO A 25 -33.42 12.95 -14.06
CA PRO A 25 -32.07 13.31 -14.49
C PRO A 25 -31.04 12.32 -13.97
N PHE A 26 -30.02 12.09 -14.79
CA PHE A 26 -28.82 11.37 -14.38
C PHE A 26 -27.85 12.32 -13.71
N LEU A 27 -27.23 11.88 -12.62
CA LEU A 27 -26.18 12.63 -11.94
C LEU A 27 -24.87 11.86 -11.92
N ALA A 28 -23.83 12.44 -12.50
CA ALA A 28 -22.45 12.01 -12.37
C ALA A 28 -21.74 12.99 -11.44
N LEU A 29 -21.09 12.53 -10.37
CA LEU A 29 -20.46 13.40 -9.38
C LEU A 29 -19.07 12.87 -9.07
N GLY A 30 -18.02 13.60 -9.47
CA GLY A 30 -16.62 13.21 -9.29
C GLY A 30 -15.81 14.29 -8.58
N GLN A 31 -14.77 13.88 -7.86
CA GLN A 31 -13.96 14.82 -7.07
C GLN A 31 -12.88 15.55 -7.90
N THR A 32 -12.52 15.03 -9.08
CA THR A 32 -11.57 15.66 -10.00
C THR A 32 -12.05 15.57 -11.45
N ALA A 33 -11.89 16.66 -12.20
CA ALA A 33 -12.18 16.68 -13.64
C ALA A 33 -10.99 16.21 -14.50
N LEU A 34 -9.81 15.97 -13.91
CA LEU A 34 -8.57 15.66 -14.63
C LEU A 34 -8.25 14.16 -14.70
N TRP A 35 -9.10 13.32 -14.11
CA TRP A 35 -8.91 11.87 -14.02
C TRP A 35 -10.02 11.09 -14.77
N ASP A 36 -10.81 10.30 -14.04
CA ASP A 36 -11.72 9.31 -14.60
C ASP A 36 -13.16 9.80 -14.75
N GLU A 37 -13.57 10.85 -14.04
CA GLU A 37 -14.93 11.36 -14.10
C GLU A 37 -15.39 11.71 -15.54
N PRO A 38 -14.58 12.39 -16.38
CA PRO A 38 -15.01 12.74 -17.73
C PRO A 38 -15.15 11.54 -18.67
N THR A 39 -14.68 10.34 -18.30
CA THR A 39 -14.91 9.13 -19.11
C THR A 39 -16.39 8.75 -19.21
N LYS A 40 -17.23 9.27 -18.31
CA LYS A 40 -18.69 9.19 -18.42
C LYS A 40 -19.27 9.94 -19.63
N ALA A 41 -18.44 10.62 -20.44
CA ALA A 41 -18.81 10.96 -21.81
C ALA A 41 -19.26 9.74 -22.64
N VAL A 42 -18.76 8.52 -22.33
CA VAL A 42 -19.31 7.28 -22.90
C VAL A 42 -20.80 7.13 -22.59
N TRP A 43 -21.20 7.41 -21.36
CA TRP A 43 -22.59 7.36 -20.95
C TRP A 43 -23.44 8.38 -21.70
N ARG A 44 -22.97 9.63 -21.82
CA ARG A 44 -23.63 10.66 -22.63
C ARG A 44 -23.84 10.20 -24.08
N ARG A 45 -22.82 9.59 -24.69
CA ARG A 45 -22.92 9.05 -26.06
C ARG A 45 -23.98 7.95 -26.18
N LEU A 46 -24.12 7.10 -25.18
CA LEU A 46 -25.13 6.04 -25.13
C LEU A 46 -26.54 6.64 -24.95
N LEU A 47 -26.67 7.65 -24.08
CA LEU A 47 -27.92 8.39 -23.93
C LEU A 47 -28.31 9.09 -25.24
N ASP A 48 -27.40 9.76 -25.93
CA ASP A 48 -27.70 10.43 -27.21
C ASP A 48 -28.24 9.47 -28.27
N ALA A 49 -27.78 8.21 -28.27
CA ALA A 49 -28.21 7.20 -29.22
C ALA A 49 -29.57 6.58 -28.87
N HIS A 50 -29.90 6.44 -27.58
CA HIS A 50 -30.99 5.58 -27.11
C HIS A 50 -32.04 6.28 -26.24
N LEU A 51 -31.70 7.42 -25.64
CA LEU A 51 -32.53 8.28 -24.79
C LEU A 51 -32.12 9.76 -25.04
N PRO A 52 -32.31 10.32 -26.24
CA PRO A 52 -31.74 11.61 -26.62
C PRO A 52 -32.18 12.76 -25.70
N ASP A 53 -33.41 12.73 -25.19
CA ASP A 53 -33.95 13.77 -24.30
C ASP A 53 -33.49 13.61 -22.84
N ALA A 54 -32.76 12.54 -22.49
CA ALA A 54 -32.31 12.32 -21.13
C ALA A 54 -31.31 13.40 -20.71
N LYS A 55 -31.55 14.01 -19.55
CA LYS A 55 -30.68 15.01 -18.95
C LYS A 55 -29.53 14.35 -18.18
N LEU A 56 -28.30 14.78 -18.44
CA LEU A 56 -27.12 14.41 -17.66
C LEU A 56 -26.56 15.65 -16.96
N ILE A 57 -26.46 15.57 -15.63
CA ILE A 57 -25.81 16.58 -14.79
C ILE A 57 -24.45 16.02 -14.39
N ALA A 58 -23.36 16.71 -14.73
CA ALA A 58 -22.01 16.37 -14.32
C ALA A 58 -21.53 17.35 -13.24
N GLY A 59 -21.38 16.85 -12.02
CA GLY A 59 -21.02 17.62 -10.85
C GLY A 59 -19.57 17.45 -10.41
N VAL A 60 -19.03 18.50 -9.79
CA VAL A 60 -17.79 18.44 -9.01
C VAL A 60 -18.11 18.19 -7.54
N HIS A 61 -17.52 17.15 -6.96
CA HIS A 61 -17.66 16.84 -5.53
C HIS A 61 -16.67 17.66 -4.69
N ASP A 62 -17.02 18.91 -4.46
CA ASP A 62 -16.22 19.93 -3.74
C ASP A 62 -16.53 20.03 -2.22
N THR A 63 -17.54 19.32 -1.71
CA THR A 63 -17.88 19.33 -0.27
C THR A 63 -17.02 18.40 0.58
N ASP A 64 -16.15 17.59 -0.03
CA ASP A 64 -15.24 16.72 0.70
C ASP A 64 -13.97 17.45 1.14
N TYR A 65 -13.26 16.88 2.11
CA TYR A 65 -11.96 17.42 2.50
C TYR A 65 -10.98 17.31 1.32
N PHE A 66 -10.14 18.31 1.13
CA PHE A 66 -9.02 18.23 0.19
C PHE A 66 -7.97 17.24 0.70
N ALA A 67 -7.13 16.76 -0.21
CA ALA A 67 -6.13 15.76 0.08
C ALA A 67 -5.10 16.24 1.12
N LYS A 68 -4.70 15.34 2.02
CA LYS A 68 -3.70 15.63 3.06
C LYS A 68 -2.87 14.40 3.42
N THR A 69 -1.77 14.63 4.12
CA THR A 69 -0.95 13.59 4.75
C THR A 69 -0.41 14.10 6.08
N THR A 70 -0.21 13.21 7.06
CA THR A 70 0.51 13.54 8.30
C THR A 70 2.03 13.59 8.11
N ALA A 71 2.54 13.22 6.94
CA ALA A 71 3.95 13.34 6.62
C ALA A 71 4.41 14.79 6.75
N HIS A 72 5.46 15.04 7.52
CA HIS A 72 6.12 16.34 7.50
C HIS A 72 6.77 16.55 6.14
N LEU A 73 6.24 17.48 5.37
CA LEU A 73 6.76 17.91 4.09
C LEU A 73 7.58 19.17 4.38
N GLY A 74 8.89 19.12 4.18
CA GLY A 74 9.77 20.29 4.38
C GLY A 74 9.65 21.30 3.23
N ASP A 75 8.45 21.44 2.67
CA ASP A 75 8.15 22.31 1.55
C ASP A 75 7.43 23.55 2.07
N ASP A 76 7.88 24.72 1.63
CA ASP A 76 7.28 26.00 2.00
C ASP A 76 6.01 26.29 1.18
N GLN A 77 5.71 25.46 0.16
CA GLN A 77 4.50 25.60 -0.66
C GLN A 77 3.26 24.99 0.03
N PRO A 78 2.09 25.65 -0.06
CA PRO A 78 0.85 25.17 0.56
C PRO A 78 0.28 23.91 -0.11
N TYR A 79 0.59 23.68 -1.38
CA TYR A 79 0.12 22.53 -2.16
C TYR A 79 1.27 21.88 -2.91
N VAL A 80 1.44 20.56 -2.75
CA VAL A 80 2.55 19.82 -3.36
C VAL A 80 2.09 18.50 -3.97
N MET A 81 2.67 18.14 -5.12
CA MET A 81 2.39 16.87 -5.77
C MET A 81 3.20 15.74 -5.14
N LEU A 82 2.52 14.68 -4.68
CA LEU A 82 3.16 13.52 -4.04
C LEU A 82 2.76 12.18 -4.66
N PRO A 83 3.64 11.16 -4.59
CA PRO A 83 3.25 9.78 -4.85
C PRO A 83 2.60 9.14 -3.61
N HIS A 84 1.79 8.11 -3.82
CA HIS A 84 1.27 7.25 -2.75
C HIS A 84 2.17 6.02 -2.56
N ASN A 85 2.57 5.73 -1.31
CA ASN A 85 3.31 4.52 -0.93
C ASN A 85 2.93 4.04 0.48
N ASP A 86 3.25 2.79 0.83
CA ASP A 86 2.97 2.20 2.16
C ASP A 86 3.96 2.64 3.26
N GLY A 87 4.76 3.67 2.98
CA GLY A 87 5.75 4.25 3.89
C GLY A 87 5.35 5.65 4.36
N ARG A 88 6.04 6.66 3.83
CA ARG A 88 5.89 8.07 4.24
C ARG A 88 4.50 8.61 3.92
N THR A 89 3.90 8.21 2.80
CA THR A 89 2.58 8.70 2.36
C THR A 89 1.47 7.67 2.56
N ARG A 90 1.63 6.74 3.52
CA ARG A 90 0.68 5.64 3.75
C ARG A 90 -0.72 6.12 4.17
N ASP A 91 -0.79 7.26 4.82
CA ASP A 91 -2.03 7.88 5.26
C ASP A 91 -2.53 8.96 4.28
N LEU A 92 -1.87 9.07 3.11
CA LEU A 92 -2.30 9.97 2.06
C LEU A 92 -3.69 9.54 1.63
N TRP A 93 -4.63 10.43 1.85
CA TRP A 93 -5.99 10.30 1.35
C TRP A 93 -6.19 11.45 0.39
N SER A 94 -6.42 11.14 -0.88
CA SER A 94 -6.66 12.12 -1.92
C SER A 94 -8.11 12.05 -2.36
N ALA A 95 -8.86 13.11 -2.06
CA ALA A 95 -10.21 13.28 -2.58
C ALA A 95 -10.16 14.05 -3.90
N ALA A 96 -9.47 15.18 -3.95
CA ALA A 96 -9.35 16.03 -5.13
C ALA A 96 -7.87 16.29 -5.46
N GLY A 97 -7.59 16.66 -6.71
CA GLY A 97 -6.23 16.89 -7.19
C GLY A 97 -5.48 15.60 -7.54
N GLU A 98 -6.19 14.56 -7.97
CA GLU A 98 -5.63 13.28 -8.41
C GLU A 98 -5.43 13.25 -9.93
N LEU A 99 -4.36 12.58 -10.36
CA LEU A 99 -4.07 12.34 -11.78
C LEU A 99 -3.25 11.06 -11.97
N SER A 100 -3.57 10.30 -13.02
CA SER A 100 -2.74 9.18 -13.49
C SER A 100 -2.32 9.31 -14.96
N CYS A 101 -1.05 8.99 -15.23
CA CYS A 101 -0.52 8.83 -16.59
C CYS A 101 -1.04 7.53 -17.24
N LEU A 102 -0.83 7.34 -18.55
CA LEU A 102 -1.27 6.14 -19.27
C LEU A 102 -0.72 4.88 -18.58
N PHE A 103 -1.63 3.93 -18.30
CA PHE A 103 -1.42 2.71 -17.48
C PHE A 103 -1.25 2.92 -15.97
N GLY A 104 -1.15 4.17 -15.51
CA GLY A 104 -0.96 4.49 -14.10
C GLY A 104 -2.21 4.25 -13.26
N SER A 105 -2.03 3.78 -12.02
CA SER A 105 -3.13 3.56 -11.08
C SER A 105 -2.73 3.91 -9.65
N GLU A 106 -3.75 4.14 -8.81
CA GLU A 106 -3.58 4.33 -7.36
C GLU A 106 -3.29 3.02 -6.60
N SER A 107 -3.01 1.91 -7.30
CA SER A 107 -2.81 0.61 -6.66
C SER A 107 -1.48 0.56 -5.92
N VAL A 108 -1.50 0.75 -4.60
CA VAL A 108 -0.31 0.78 -3.72
C VAL A 108 0.14 -0.64 -3.34
N PRO A 109 1.34 -1.10 -3.76
CA PRO A 109 1.92 -2.33 -3.23
C PRO A 109 2.22 -2.17 -1.73
N THR A 110 1.66 -3.02 -0.87
CA THR A 110 1.87 -2.91 0.59
C THR A 110 2.88 -3.93 1.11
N ARG A 111 3.48 -3.65 2.27
CA ARG A 111 4.27 -4.63 3.03
C ARG A 111 3.50 -5.91 3.27
N HIS A 112 2.20 -5.82 3.58
CA HIS A 112 1.36 -7.00 3.81
C HIS A 112 1.28 -7.87 2.55
N MET A 113 1.06 -7.24 1.38
CA MET A 113 1.06 -7.93 0.10
C MET A 113 2.39 -8.65 -0.17
N PHE A 114 3.53 -7.98 0.03
CA PHE A 114 4.84 -8.61 -0.15
C PHE A 114 5.04 -9.84 0.75
N LEU A 115 4.63 -9.76 2.01
CA LEU A 115 4.70 -10.89 2.95
C LEU A 115 3.77 -12.04 2.53
N GLN A 116 2.57 -11.75 2.01
CA GLN A 116 1.62 -12.74 1.51
C GLN A 116 2.21 -13.54 0.32
N HIS A 117 3.05 -12.90 -0.50
CA HIS A 117 3.79 -13.52 -1.61
C HIS A 117 5.19 -14.02 -1.20
N GLY A 118 5.47 -14.05 0.10
CA GLY A 118 6.65 -14.65 0.74
C GLY A 118 7.96 -13.90 0.55
N VAL A 119 7.90 -12.61 0.22
CA VAL A 119 9.06 -11.72 0.27
C VAL A 119 9.37 -11.40 1.74
N PRO A 120 10.60 -11.63 2.23
CA PRO A 120 10.99 -11.30 3.60
C PRO A 120 11.28 -9.79 3.73
N PHE A 121 10.24 -8.97 3.59
CA PHE A 121 10.34 -7.51 3.39
C PHE A 121 11.15 -6.80 4.48
N ASP A 122 10.90 -7.10 5.76
CA ASP A 122 11.61 -6.46 6.87
C ASP A 122 13.11 -6.81 6.91
N TRP A 123 13.47 -8.04 6.52
CA TRP A 123 14.86 -8.48 6.46
C TRP A 123 15.61 -7.82 5.28
N LEU A 124 14.92 -7.62 4.16
CA LEU A 124 15.46 -6.85 3.04
C LEU A 124 15.70 -5.39 3.43
N ALA A 125 14.73 -4.77 4.13
CA ALA A 125 14.81 -3.38 4.58
C ALA A 125 16.04 -3.08 5.46
N GLN A 126 16.45 -4.03 6.32
CA GLN A 126 17.60 -3.86 7.21
C GLN A 126 18.95 -3.68 6.47
N GLY A 127 19.06 -4.17 5.24
CA GLY A 127 20.28 -4.08 4.43
C GLY A 127 20.09 -3.39 3.08
N TYR A 128 19.02 -2.61 2.93
CA TYR A 128 18.78 -1.83 1.72
C TYR A 128 19.61 -0.54 1.72
N SER A 129 20.11 -0.13 0.56
CA SER A 129 20.85 1.12 0.43
C SER A 129 19.92 2.30 0.72
N GLY A 130 20.27 3.16 1.68
CA GLY A 130 19.38 4.24 2.14
C GLY A 130 18.41 3.84 3.26
N GLY A 131 18.45 2.58 3.72
CA GLY A 131 17.70 2.10 4.87
C GLY A 131 16.26 1.70 4.57
N LYS A 132 15.48 1.49 5.63
CA LYS A 132 14.10 1.01 5.56
C LYS A 132 13.20 1.94 4.75
N ASP A 133 13.25 3.23 5.03
CA ASP A 133 12.34 4.20 4.41
C ASP A 133 12.55 4.31 2.89
N ALA A 134 13.80 4.18 2.43
CA ALA A 134 14.12 4.13 1.00
C ALA A 134 13.51 2.89 0.33
N LEU A 135 13.60 1.70 0.95
CA LEU A 135 12.98 0.49 0.40
C LEU A 135 11.46 0.65 0.30
N TYR A 136 10.83 1.24 1.31
CA TYR A 136 9.40 1.53 1.26
C TYR A 136 9.08 2.47 0.10
N ALA A 137 9.74 3.62 0.00
CA ALA A 137 9.51 4.58 -1.07
C ALA A 137 9.66 3.96 -2.46
N ASP A 138 10.68 3.13 -2.68
CA ASP A 138 10.95 2.51 -3.98
C ASP A 138 10.00 1.35 -4.30
N ALA A 139 9.79 0.44 -3.34
CA ALA A 139 9.07 -0.81 -3.57
C ALA A 139 7.56 -0.67 -3.49
N THR A 140 7.06 0.28 -2.71
CA THR A 140 5.63 0.41 -2.37
C THR A 140 4.93 1.58 -3.07
N VAL A 141 5.63 2.27 -3.98
CA VAL A 141 5.02 3.36 -4.76
C VAL A 141 3.96 2.83 -5.73
N ALA A 142 2.78 3.46 -5.73
CA ALA A 142 1.79 3.32 -6.78
C ALA A 142 2.37 3.90 -8.09
N TRP A 143 2.44 3.08 -9.13
CA TRP A 143 3.08 3.48 -10.37
C TRP A 143 2.15 4.35 -11.23
N GLY A 144 2.68 5.47 -11.74
CA GLY A 144 1.98 6.31 -12.70
C GLY A 144 0.79 7.09 -12.12
N TRP A 145 0.71 7.26 -10.80
CA TRP A 145 -0.31 8.06 -10.13
C TRP A 145 0.31 9.09 -9.18
N ARG A 146 -0.29 10.28 -9.09
CA ARG A 146 0.08 11.35 -8.16
C ARG A 146 -1.16 12.06 -7.64
N GLY A 147 -1.12 12.48 -6.38
CA GLY A 147 -2.09 13.38 -5.78
C GLY A 147 -1.44 14.69 -5.32
N ILE A 148 -2.15 15.80 -5.43
CA ILE A 148 -1.74 17.07 -4.82
C ILE A 148 -2.23 17.07 -3.38
N VAL A 149 -1.37 17.36 -2.42
CA VAL A 149 -1.72 17.43 -1.00
C VAL A 149 -1.59 18.84 -0.46
N HIS A 150 -2.46 19.20 0.47
CA HIS A 150 -2.29 20.38 1.31
C HIS A 150 -1.25 20.10 2.41
N THR A 151 -0.27 21.00 2.56
CA THR A 151 0.88 20.80 3.45
C THR A 151 0.66 21.34 4.87
N GLU A 152 -0.33 22.21 5.08
CA GLU A 152 -0.57 22.79 6.40
C GLU A 152 -1.31 21.82 7.34
N SER A 153 -1.24 22.11 8.64
CA SER A 153 -1.76 21.22 9.70
C SER A 153 -3.29 21.19 9.81
N HIS A 154 -4.00 22.09 9.15
CA HIS A 154 -5.45 22.21 9.22
C HIS A 154 -6.13 21.56 8.00
N ASN A 155 -7.37 21.12 8.17
CA ASN A 155 -8.14 20.54 7.08
C ASN A 155 -8.78 21.63 6.23
N VAL A 156 -8.68 21.50 4.92
CA VAL A 156 -9.35 22.38 3.94
C VAL A 156 -10.41 21.56 3.22
N VAL A 157 -11.56 22.16 2.92
CA VAL A 157 -12.61 21.56 2.07
C VAL A 157 -12.28 21.92 0.63
N ALA A 158 -12.48 21.00 -0.33
CA ALA A 158 -12.10 21.24 -1.73
C ALA A 158 -12.74 22.51 -2.33
N ARG A 159 -13.96 22.86 -1.91
CA ARG A 159 -14.65 24.13 -2.23
C ARG A 159 -13.82 25.36 -1.85
N ASP A 160 -13.12 25.32 -0.73
CA ASP A 160 -12.41 26.48 -0.18
C ASP A 160 -10.97 26.61 -0.74
N VAL A 161 -10.51 25.68 -1.59
CA VAL A 161 -9.17 25.71 -2.17
C VAL A 161 -9.06 26.84 -3.21
N PRO A 162 -8.23 27.87 -3.00
CA PRO A 162 -8.07 28.96 -3.95
C PRO A 162 -7.30 28.50 -5.19
N THR A 163 -7.83 28.80 -6.38
CA THR A 163 -7.21 28.36 -7.64
C THR A 163 -5.81 28.96 -7.84
N THR A 164 -5.59 30.18 -7.35
CA THR A 164 -4.30 30.88 -7.42
C THR A 164 -3.19 30.21 -6.62
N GLN A 165 -3.53 29.51 -5.53
CA GLN A 165 -2.56 28.82 -4.67
C GLN A 165 -2.24 27.41 -5.19
N ILE A 166 -3.24 26.67 -5.66
CA ILE A 166 -3.06 25.30 -6.15
C ILE A 166 -2.60 25.26 -7.62
N GLY A 167 -2.83 26.33 -8.38
CA GLY A 167 -2.53 26.44 -9.81
C GLY A 167 -1.14 25.94 -10.23
N PRO A 168 -0.04 26.36 -9.55
CA PRO A 168 1.30 25.86 -9.87
C PRO A 168 1.43 24.34 -9.74
N ALA A 169 0.90 23.75 -8.66
CA ALA A 169 0.93 22.30 -8.44
C ALA A 169 0.08 21.53 -9.45
N LEU A 170 -1.07 22.09 -9.87
CA LEU A 170 -1.91 21.52 -10.94
C LEU A 170 -1.18 21.49 -12.28
N LEU A 171 -0.52 22.59 -12.65
CA LEU A 171 0.23 22.66 -13.90
C LEU A 171 1.42 21.70 -13.89
N GLU A 172 2.15 21.60 -12.77
CA GLU A 172 3.21 20.61 -12.59
C GLU A 172 2.68 19.17 -12.74
N GLN A 173 1.55 18.85 -12.10
CA GLN A 173 0.93 17.54 -12.18
C GLN A 173 0.47 17.19 -13.59
N LEU A 174 -0.09 18.15 -14.33
CA LEU A 174 -0.47 17.97 -15.74
C LEU A 174 0.74 17.75 -16.63
N ASP A 175 1.78 18.58 -16.47
CA ASP A 175 3.01 18.47 -17.26
C ASP A 175 3.69 17.11 -17.03
N TRP A 176 3.75 16.65 -15.78
CA TRP A 176 4.22 15.30 -15.44
C TRP A 176 3.35 14.20 -16.07
N GLY A 177 2.03 14.25 -15.87
CA GLY A 177 1.10 13.23 -16.35
C GLY A 177 1.10 13.08 -17.86
N PHE A 178 1.16 14.20 -18.58
CA PHE A 178 1.27 14.23 -20.03
C PHE A 178 2.61 13.70 -20.50
N ALA A 179 3.73 14.13 -19.90
CA ALA A 179 5.05 13.65 -20.30
C ALA A 179 5.18 12.11 -20.17
N GLU A 180 4.74 11.54 -19.03
CA GLU A 180 4.75 10.10 -18.80
C GLU A 180 3.85 9.34 -19.78
N SER A 181 2.68 9.90 -20.12
CA SER A 181 1.75 9.27 -21.06
C SER A 181 2.24 9.33 -22.49
N LEU A 182 2.83 10.45 -22.91
CA LEU A 182 3.44 10.60 -24.23
C LEU A 182 4.67 9.70 -24.39
N ALA A 183 5.41 9.42 -23.31
CA ALA A 183 6.50 8.45 -23.31
C ALA A 183 6.01 7.02 -23.60
N CYS A 184 4.73 6.74 -23.32
CA CYS A 184 4.09 5.46 -23.61
C CYS A 184 3.55 5.37 -25.06
N LEU A 185 3.65 6.42 -25.88
CA LEU A 185 3.25 6.40 -27.28
C LEU A 185 4.48 6.13 -28.17
N ALA A 186 4.50 4.98 -28.83
CA ALA A 186 5.64 4.55 -29.63
C ALA A 186 5.62 5.09 -31.07
N ASP A 187 4.43 5.26 -31.64
CA ASP A 187 4.24 5.80 -32.99
C ASP A 187 4.40 7.33 -33.02
N PRO A 188 5.28 7.89 -33.88
CA PRO A 188 5.50 9.33 -33.95
C PRO A 188 4.26 10.17 -34.27
N GLY A 189 3.39 9.70 -35.19
CA GLY A 189 2.19 10.44 -35.58
C GLY A 189 1.15 10.49 -34.46
N THR A 190 0.96 9.37 -33.77
CA THR A 190 0.12 9.26 -32.58
C THR A 190 0.67 10.12 -31.45
N ARG A 191 1.99 10.11 -31.23
CA ARG A 191 2.65 10.97 -30.24
C ARG A 191 2.45 12.46 -30.52
N GLU A 192 2.63 12.90 -31.77
CA GLU A 192 2.40 14.28 -32.17
C GLU A 192 0.94 14.71 -31.95
N ALA A 193 -0.01 13.81 -32.23
CA ALA A 193 -1.42 14.05 -31.93
C ALA A 193 -1.68 14.13 -30.42
N GLY A 194 -1.10 13.23 -29.62
CA GLY A 194 -1.16 13.29 -28.16
C GLY A 194 -0.57 14.59 -27.60
N GLU A 195 0.53 15.08 -28.17
CA GLU A 195 1.16 16.36 -27.79
C GLU A 195 0.24 17.56 -28.09
N ARG A 196 -0.57 17.50 -29.16
CA ARG A 196 -1.62 18.50 -29.41
C ARG A 196 -2.70 18.43 -28.34
N THR A 197 -3.21 17.24 -28.04
CA THR A 197 -4.23 17.04 -26.99
C THR A 197 -3.75 17.53 -25.63
N ALA A 198 -2.52 17.19 -25.23
CA ALA A 198 -1.90 17.65 -23.99
C ALA A 198 -1.83 19.19 -23.93
N ARG A 199 -1.35 19.84 -25.01
CA ARG A 199 -1.30 21.30 -25.09
C ARG A 199 -2.67 21.95 -25.00
N THR A 200 -3.68 21.39 -25.65
CA THR A 200 -5.06 21.90 -25.58
C THR A 200 -5.61 21.83 -24.16
N ILE A 201 -5.48 20.67 -23.48
CA ILE A 201 -5.98 20.53 -22.10
C ILE A 201 -5.24 21.47 -21.15
N ARG A 202 -3.91 21.56 -21.31
CA ARG A 202 -3.08 22.49 -20.53
C ARG A 202 -3.48 23.94 -20.74
N SER A 203 -3.80 24.33 -21.99
CA SER A 203 -4.22 25.69 -22.30
C SER A 203 -5.54 26.03 -21.61
N TRP A 204 -6.50 25.11 -21.52
CA TRP A 204 -7.74 25.37 -20.78
C TRP A 204 -7.52 25.73 -19.32
N VAL A 205 -6.57 25.05 -18.66
CA VAL A 205 -6.23 25.32 -17.27
C VAL A 205 -5.47 26.63 -17.15
N THR A 206 -4.51 26.89 -18.03
CA THR A 206 -3.74 28.15 -18.03
C THR A 206 -4.63 29.35 -18.31
N GLU A 207 -5.50 29.27 -19.33
CA GLU A 207 -6.48 30.31 -19.67
C GLU A 207 -7.43 30.59 -18.50
N PHE A 208 -7.88 29.55 -17.79
CA PHE A 208 -8.69 29.74 -16.59
C PHE A 208 -7.90 30.48 -15.50
N LEU A 209 -6.67 30.04 -15.21
CA LEU A 209 -5.81 30.65 -14.18
C LEU A 209 -5.46 32.11 -14.50
N GLU A 210 -5.31 32.47 -15.78
CA GLU A 210 -5.01 33.83 -16.22
C GLU A 210 -6.21 34.78 -16.17
N THR A 211 -7.43 34.24 -16.26
CA THR A 211 -8.67 35.03 -16.34
C THR A 211 -9.49 35.01 -15.05
N CYS A 212 -9.23 34.07 -14.15
CA CYS A 212 -9.96 33.91 -12.89
C CYS A 212 -9.61 35.04 -11.90
N SER A 213 -10.59 35.47 -11.11
CA SER A 213 -10.37 36.37 -9.98
C SER A 213 -9.78 35.61 -8.78
N ASP A 214 -9.25 36.35 -7.79
CA ASP A 214 -8.75 35.77 -6.52
C ASP A 214 -9.82 34.98 -5.73
N ASP A 215 -11.09 35.22 -6.03
CA ASP A 215 -12.23 34.53 -5.42
C ASP A 215 -12.55 33.17 -6.05
N CYS A 216 -11.94 32.84 -7.19
CA CYS A 216 -12.17 31.57 -7.85
C CYS A 216 -11.57 30.39 -7.06
N ARG A 217 -12.30 29.28 -7.05
CA ARG A 217 -11.97 28.07 -6.31
C ARG A 217 -11.72 26.90 -7.25
N LEU A 218 -11.07 25.86 -6.74
CA LEU A 218 -10.80 24.64 -7.49
C LEU A 218 -12.06 24.04 -8.14
N GLY A 219 -13.20 24.11 -7.43
CA GLY A 219 -14.49 23.67 -7.95
C GLY A 219 -14.91 24.42 -9.22
N ASP A 220 -14.63 25.71 -9.32
CA ASP A 220 -14.98 26.55 -10.48
C ASP A 220 -14.15 26.16 -11.71
N LEU A 221 -12.86 25.88 -11.51
CA LEU A 221 -11.98 25.35 -12.54
C LEU A 221 -12.52 24.02 -13.07
N TYR A 222 -12.80 23.08 -12.17
CA TYR A 222 -13.28 21.75 -12.59
C TYR A 222 -14.65 21.81 -13.27
N GLN A 223 -15.59 22.62 -12.80
CA GLN A 223 -16.87 22.83 -13.48
C GLN A 223 -16.68 23.41 -14.89
N THR A 224 -15.69 24.29 -15.08
CA THR A 224 -15.35 24.84 -16.39
C THR A 224 -14.72 23.80 -17.33
N LEU A 225 -13.95 22.85 -16.78
CA LEU A 225 -13.28 21.81 -17.56
C LEU A 225 -14.23 20.68 -17.99
N LEU A 226 -15.24 20.33 -17.19
CA LEU A 226 -16.14 19.20 -17.49
C LEU A 226 -16.76 19.28 -18.89
N PRO A 227 -17.42 20.38 -19.32
CA PRO A 227 -17.99 20.48 -20.66
C PRO A 227 -16.94 20.33 -21.76
N LYS A 228 -15.73 20.91 -21.56
CA LYS A 228 -14.63 20.85 -22.52
C LYS A 228 -14.11 19.42 -22.71
N PHE A 229 -13.99 18.64 -21.63
CA PHE A 229 -13.63 17.23 -21.73
C PHE A 229 -14.70 16.39 -22.42
N TYR A 230 -15.98 16.62 -22.10
CA TYR A 230 -17.07 15.93 -22.79
C TYR A 230 -17.07 16.25 -24.29
N GLU A 231 -16.90 17.52 -24.66
CA GLU A 231 -16.79 17.94 -26.06
C GLU A 231 -15.59 17.30 -26.76
N LEU A 232 -14.41 17.29 -26.13
CA LEU A 232 -13.21 16.65 -26.66
C LEU A 232 -13.41 15.16 -26.94
N LEU A 233 -14.09 14.45 -26.03
CA LEU A 233 -14.34 13.03 -26.17
C LEU A 233 -15.44 12.74 -27.21
N LEU A 234 -16.55 13.47 -27.16
CA LEU A 234 -17.68 13.27 -28.07
C LEU A 234 -17.40 13.78 -29.49
N GLY A 235 -16.47 14.71 -29.64
CA GLY A 235 -16.17 15.44 -30.88
C GLY A 235 -17.21 16.52 -31.20
N ALA A 236 -18.12 16.81 -30.27
CA ALA A 236 -19.12 17.87 -30.37
C ALA A 236 -19.63 18.25 -28.97
N PRO A 237 -20.22 19.45 -28.77
CA PRO A 237 -20.80 19.83 -27.49
C PRO A 237 -21.85 18.80 -27.00
N PRO A 238 -21.82 18.40 -25.72
CA PRO A 238 -22.75 17.41 -25.19
C PRO A 238 -24.20 17.93 -25.18
N ALA A 239 -25.15 17.14 -25.67
CA ALA A 239 -26.58 17.47 -25.64
C ALA A 239 -27.19 17.21 -24.25
N HIS A 240 -28.19 18.01 -23.86
CA HIS A 240 -28.92 17.87 -22.59
C HIS A 240 -28.00 17.70 -21.38
N PHE A 241 -26.96 18.54 -21.34
CA PHE A 241 -25.87 18.47 -20.39
C PHE A 241 -25.78 19.73 -19.54
N GLU A 242 -25.65 19.54 -18.24
CA GLU A 242 -25.46 20.62 -17.27
C GLU A 242 -24.31 20.29 -16.32
N THR A 243 -23.67 21.32 -15.79
CA THR A 243 -22.65 21.20 -14.74
C THR A 243 -23.17 21.72 -13.42
N THR A 244 -22.63 21.21 -12.32
CA THR A 244 -22.92 21.71 -10.98
C THR A 244 -21.76 21.40 -10.02
N SER A 245 -21.91 21.77 -8.76
CA SER A 245 -21.06 21.33 -7.65
C SER A 245 -21.88 20.65 -6.56
N SER A 246 -21.25 19.80 -5.75
CA SER A 246 -21.90 19.27 -4.56
C SER A 246 -22.32 20.38 -3.60
N THR A 247 -21.56 21.49 -3.55
CA THR A 247 -21.94 22.70 -2.83
C THR A 247 -23.30 23.24 -3.25
N GLU A 248 -23.53 23.37 -4.57
CA GLU A 248 -24.80 23.85 -5.10
C GLU A 248 -25.92 22.83 -4.91
N LEU A 249 -25.66 21.56 -5.21
CA LEU A 249 -26.62 20.47 -5.07
C LEU A 249 -27.10 20.30 -3.62
N PHE A 250 -26.21 20.51 -2.66
CA PHE A 250 -26.49 20.36 -1.23
C PHE A 250 -26.68 21.71 -0.52
N ARG A 251 -26.81 22.82 -1.26
CA ARG A 251 -27.15 24.11 -0.67
C ARG A 251 -28.37 23.94 0.21
N PHE A 252 -28.26 24.36 1.47
CA PHE A 252 -29.29 24.16 2.49
C PHE A 252 -29.66 25.50 3.13
N SER A 253 -30.80 26.00 2.70
CA SER A 253 -31.39 27.29 3.07
C SER A 253 -32.90 27.15 3.25
N ARG A 254 -33.58 28.20 3.70
CA ARG A 254 -35.04 28.23 3.80
C ARG A 254 -35.72 27.90 2.47
N GLU A 255 -35.09 28.25 1.35
CA GLU A 255 -35.59 27.99 0.00
C GLU A 255 -35.43 26.51 -0.41
N THR A 256 -34.29 25.90 -0.07
CA THR A 256 -33.88 24.58 -0.59
C THR A 256 -34.14 23.43 0.38
N CYS A 257 -34.40 23.71 1.67
CA CYS A 257 -34.55 22.68 2.70
C CYS A 257 -35.71 21.69 2.48
N SER A 258 -36.64 22.02 1.58
CA SER A 258 -37.78 21.17 1.21
C SER A 258 -37.50 20.22 0.04
N LEU A 259 -36.30 20.28 -0.57
CA LEU A 259 -35.93 19.39 -1.66
C LEU A 259 -35.85 17.92 -1.19
N PRO A 260 -36.26 16.93 -2.01
CA PRO A 260 -36.32 15.52 -1.61
C PRO A 260 -35.02 14.96 -1.03
N ARG A 261 -33.86 15.42 -1.51
CA ARG A 261 -32.54 15.04 -0.99
C ARG A 261 -32.36 15.26 0.51
N PHE A 262 -33.10 16.18 1.13
CA PHE A 262 -33.00 16.45 2.56
C PHE A 262 -34.02 15.67 3.41
N GLU A 263 -34.96 14.93 2.82
CA GLU A 263 -36.00 14.21 3.56
C GLU A 263 -35.43 13.19 4.55
N ILE A 264 -34.33 12.52 4.19
CA ILE A 264 -33.63 11.59 5.09
C ILE A 264 -33.20 12.24 6.40
N VAL A 265 -32.82 13.52 6.39
CA VAL A 265 -32.40 14.26 7.60
C VAL A 265 -33.56 14.32 8.60
N ASN A 266 -34.80 14.39 8.13
CA ASN A 266 -35.99 14.45 8.99
C ASN A 266 -36.13 13.19 9.88
N THR A 267 -35.67 12.02 9.42
CA THR A 267 -35.64 10.77 10.22
C THR A 267 -34.72 10.86 11.45
N PHE A 268 -33.77 11.78 11.43
CA PHE A 268 -32.89 12.06 12.56
C PHE A 268 -33.34 13.28 13.37
N LEU A 269 -34.09 14.22 12.77
CA LEU A 269 -34.63 15.38 13.47
C LEU A 269 -35.84 15.02 14.34
N ASP A 270 -36.76 14.18 13.86
CA ASP A 270 -37.97 13.82 14.59
C ASP A 270 -37.65 12.90 15.80
N PRO A 271 -37.97 13.31 17.05
CA PRO A 271 -37.77 12.49 18.24
C PRO A 271 -38.42 11.10 18.18
N ALA A 272 -39.53 10.94 17.44
CA ALA A 272 -40.24 9.66 17.32
C ALA A 272 -39.46 8.63 16.50
N THR A 273 -38.66 9.07 15.52
CA THR A 273 -37.96 8.21 14.55
C THR A 273 -36.46 8.14 14.81
N ARG A 274 -35.88 9.18 15.42
CA ARG A 274 -34.43 9.34 15.68
C ARG A 274 -33.75 8.12 16.27
N ALA A 275 -34.34 7.51 17.30
CA ALA A 275 -33.72 6.37 17.97
C ALA A 275 -33.59 5.14 17.04
N ALA A 276 -34.57 4.93 16.15
CA ALA A 276 -34.53 3.86 15.17
C ALA A 276 -33.53 4.16 14.04
N ALA A 277 -33.52 5.40 13.53
CA ALA A 277 -32.59 5.82 12.49
C ALA A 277 -31.11 5.71 12.94
N ARG A 278 -30.80 6.15 14.18
CA ARG A 278 -29.46 5.97 14.78
C ARG A 278 -29.04 4.49 14.84
N ARG A 279 -29.91 3.62 15.36
CA ARG A 279 -29.64 2.17 15.41
C ARG A 279 -29.45 1.56 14.02
N ALA A 280 -30.17 2.01 13.00
CA ALA A 280 -29.97 1.55 11.64
C ALA A 280 -28.58 1.95 11.12
N TYR A 281 -28.19 3.21 11.31
CA TYR A 281 -26.88 3.71 10.88
C TYR A 281 -25.73 3.00 11.60
N ASP A 282 -25.77 2.95 12.94
CA ASP A 282 -24.69 2.36 13.74
C ASP A 282 -24.52 0.86 13.45
N ARG A 283 -25.61 0.13 13.19
CA ARG A 283 -25.54 -1.27 12.72
C ARG A 283 -24.90 -1.39 11.35
N ALA A 284 -25.19 -0.47 10.44
CA ALA A 284 -24.62 -0.50 9.09
C ALA A 284 -23.12 -0.23 9.09
N VAL A 285 -22.62 0.66 9.94
CA VAL A 285 -21.18 0.99 9.99
C VAL A 285 -20.36 0.11 10.94
N ALA A 286 -21.00 -0.75 11.74
CA ALA A 286 -20.30 -1.60 12.69
C ALA A 286 -19.25 -2.50 12.02
N GLY A 287 -17.98 -2.33 12.42
CA GLY A 287 -16.87 -3.13 11.91
C GLY A 287 -16.36 -2.76 10.51
N SER A 288 -16.89 -1.70 9.89
CA SER A 288 -16.42 -1.23 8.57
C SER A 288 -15.22 -0.28 8.64
N GLY A 289 -14.82 0.14 9.84
CA GLY A 289 -13.83 1.20 10.04
C GLY A 289 -14.41 2.62 9.96
N ILE A 290 -15.70 2.75 9.65
CA ILE A 290 -16.44 4.02 9.76
C ILE A 290 -16.96 4.17 11.19
N TYR A 291 -16.82 5.38 11.74
CA TYR A 291 -17.26 5.68 13.09
C TYR A 291 -18.78 5.62 13.26
N THR A 292 -19.20 5.05 14.39
CA THR A 292 -20.58 5.12 14.90
C THR A 292 -20.91 6.54 15.36
N LEU A 293 -22.19 6.89 15.46
CA LEU A 293 -22.61 8.26 15.78
C LEU A 293 -22.12 8.73 17.14
N ASP A 294 -22.01 7.84 18.12
CA ASP A 294 -21.59 8.18 19.48
C ASP A 294 -20.12 8.65 19.54
N GLU A 295 -19.30 8.26 18.58
CA GLU A 295 -17.89 8.67 18.48
C GLU A 295 -17.73 10.14 18.05
N PHE A 296 -18.76 10.73 17.44
CA PHE A 296 -18.82 12.16 17.13
C PHE A 296 -19.39 13.00 18.30
N GLY A 297 -19.78 12.34 19.39
CA GLY A 297 -20.32 12.96 20.60
C GLY A 297 -21.84 13.00 20.67
N GLU A 298 -22.35 13.31 21.86
CA GLU A 298 -23.78 13.24 22.16
C GLU A 298 -24.61 14.10 21.20
N GLY A 299 -25.71 13.53 20.68
CA GLY A 299 -26.62 14.22 19.78
C GLY A 299 -26.17 14.28 18.31
N ALA A 300 -25.04 13.66 17.94
CA ALA A 300 -24.60 13.59 16.55
C ALA A 300 -25.61 12.90 15.64
N ILE A 301 -25.67 13.39 14.40
CA ILE A 301 -26.42 12.81 13.28
C ILE A 301 -25.45 12.61 12.09
N PRO A 302 -25.75 11.71 11.13
CA PRO A 302 -24.81 11.35 10.06
C PRO A 302 -24.76 12.40 8.94
N PHE A 303 -24.72 13.68 9.29
CA PHE A 303 -24.67 14.80 8.36
C PHE A 303 -23.61 15.80 8.82
N ASP A 304 -22.90 16.36 7.86
CA ASP A 304 -21.97 17.45 8.04
C ASP A 304 -22.55 18.73 7.42
N LEU A 305 -22.23 19.87 8.02
CA LEU A 305 -22.43 21.18 7.43
C LEU A 305 -21.10 21.69 6.88
N VAL A 306 -21.09 22.05 5.61
CA VAL A 306 -20.00 22.81 4.99
C VAL A 306 -20.36 24.28 5.04
N VAL A 307 -19.56 25.04 5.77
CA VAL A 307 -19.73 26.48 5.95
C VAL A 307 -18.59 27.19 5.20
N PRO A 308 -18.89 28.03 4.19
CA PRO A 308 -17.87 28.72 3.40
C PRO A 308 -16.81 29.41 4.27
N GLY A 309 -15.53 29.13 4.01
CA GLY A 309 -14.40 29.70 4.74
C GLY A 309 -14.26 29.27 6.22
N HIS A 310 -15.13 28.40 6.72
CA HIS A 310 -15.07 27.84 8.09
C HIS A 310 -14.86 26.32 8.08
N GLY A 311 -14.98 25.68 6.92
CA GLY A 311 -14.76 24.26 6.71
C GLY A 311 -16.00 23.39 6.89
N ARG A 312 -15.77 22.09 7.07
CA ARG A 312 -16.79 21.04 7.19
C ARG A 312 -16.84 20.52 8.62
N GLY A 313 -18.03 20.42 9.20
CA GLY A 313 -18.21 19.96 10.58
C GLY A 313 -19.46 19.14 10.82
N THR A 314 -19.40 18.21 11.77
CA THR A 314 -20.50 17.31 12.10
C THR A 314 -21.62 18.02 12.84
N VAL A 315 -22.86 17.77 12.41
CA VAL A 315 -24.06 18.33 13.02
C VAL A 315 -24.42 17.53 14.26
N ARG A 316 -24.65 18.23 15.37
CA ARG A 316 -25.15 17.67 16.63
C ARG A 316 -26.40 18.40 17.07
N LEU A 317 -27.42 17.64 17.44
CA LEU A 317 -28.69 18.15 17.94
C LEU A 317 -28.65 18.20 19.47
N THR A 318 -28.98 19.34 20.05
CA THR A 318 -29.02 19.54 21.51
C THR A 318 -30.39 20.03 21.96
N PRO A 319 -30.70 19.98 23.28
CA PRO A 319 -31.93 20.60 23.79
C PRO A 319 -32.04 22.11 23.55
N ARG A 320 -30.91 22.79 23.27
CA ARG A 320 -30.82 24.26 23.13
C ARG A 320 -30.60 24.73 21.67
N GLY A 321 -30.69 23.84 20.69
CA GLY A 321 -30.42 24.15 19.29
C GLY A 321 -29.53 23.10 18.63
N LEU A 322 -28.60 23.55 17.79
CA LEU A 322 -27.67 22.67 17.08
C LEU A 322 -26.22 23.15 17.22
N ILE A 323 -25.28 22.22 17.18
CA ILE A 323 -23.84 22.49 17.21
C ILE A 323 -23.24 21.98 15.90
N VAL A 324 -22.38 22.78 15.28
CA VAL A 324 -21.57 22.36 14.13
C VAL A 324 -20.13 22.20 14.60
N GLN A 325 -19.63 20.97 14.61
CA GLN A 325 -18.27 20.66 15.02
C GLN A 325 -17.28 20.86 13.88
N THR A 326 -16.97 22.11 13.54
CA THR A 326 -15.83 22.44 12.67
C THR A 326 -14.53 22.41 13.47
N ALA A 327 -13.42 22.07 12.81
CA ALA A 327 -12.08 22.20 13.38
C ALA A 327 -11.46 23.54 12.95
N PRO A 328 -10.74 24.27 13.82
CA PRO A 328 -10.35 23.90 15.18
C PRO A 328 -11.39 24.21 16.28
N ASN A 329 -12.38 25.06 16.02
CA ASN A 329 -13.35 25.50 17.04
C ASN A 329 -14.79 25.15 16.65
N PRO A 330 -15.53 24.41 17.49
CA PRO A 330 -16.95 24.16 17.24
C PRO A 330 -17.73 25.46 17.30
N THR A 331 -18.78 25.56 16.47
CA THR A 331 -19.69 26.70 16.49
C THR A 331 -21.05 26.28 17.04
N ASP A 332 -21.42 26.85 18.17
CA ASP A 332 -22.74 26.65 18.78
C ASP A 332 -23.77 27.56 18.12
N LEU A 333 -24.87 26.98 17.63
CA LEU A 333 -26.04 27.72 17.15
C LEU A 333 -27.16 27.56 18.18
N THR A 334 -27.21 28.52 19.10
CA THR A 334 -28.20 28.54 20.17
C THR A 334 -29.51 29.14 19.69
N GLN A 335 -30.62 28.48 20.04
CA GLN A 335 -31.98 28.99 19.85
C GLN A 335 -32.87 28.61 21.04
N ALA A 336 -34.10 29.12 21.07
CA ALA A 336 -35.01 28.95 22.22
C ALA A 336 -35.43 27.49 22.51
N GLY A 337 -35.21 26.56 21.59
CA GLY A 337 -35.59 25.15 21.74
C GLY A 337 -34.85 24.18 20.81
N PRO A 338 -35.13 22.86 20.90
CA PRO A 338 -34.49 21.87 20.05
C PRO A 338 -34.97 21.98 18.59
N VAL A 339 -34.06 21.77 17.64
CA VAL A 339 -34.40 21.64 16.22
C VAL A 339 -35.10 20.30 15.98
N ARG A 340 -36.28 20.34 15.37
CA ARG A 340 -37.13 19.16 15.09
C ARG A 340 -37.58 19.05 13.64
N THR A 341 -37.44 20.11 12.84
CA THR A 341 -37.82 20.11 11.43
C THR A 341 -36.72 20.67 10.54
N LEU A 342 -36.77 20.36 9.24
CA LEU A 342 -35.84 20.90 8.25
C LEU A 342 -35.93 22.42 8.15
N ALA A 343 -37.14 22.98 8.24
CA ALA A 343 -37.35 24.42 8.20
C ALA A 343 -36.70 25.13 9.39
N GLU A 344 -36.86 24.60 10.61
CA GLU A 344 -36.17 25.12 11.80
C GLU A 344 -34.64 25.01 11.66
N MET A 345 -34.14 23.88 11.15
CA MET A 345 -32.70 23.69 10.93
C MET A 345 -32.15 24.70 9.93
N ALA A 346 -32.84 24.90 8.81
CA ALA A 346 -32.46 25.83 7.76
C ALA A 346 -32.51 27.28 8.25
N GLU A 347 -33.54 27.64 9.02
CA GLU A 347 -33.66 28.97 9.63
C GLU A 347 -32.46 29.29 10.52
N VAL A 348 -32.09 28.37 11.41
CA VAL A 348 -30.97 28.56 12.34
C VAL A 348 -29.62 28.68 11.61
N ILE A 349 -29.39 27.81 10.62
CA ILE A 349 -28.16 27.80 9.83
C ILE A 349 -28.04 29.09 9.01
N GLU A 350 -29.08 29.43 8.25
CA GLU A 350 -29.09 30.60 7.37
C GLU A 350 -28.98 31.90 8.15
N SER A 351 -29.64 32.02 9.31
CA SER A 351 -29.53 33.20 10.17
C SER A 351 -28.14 33.42 10.74
N ARG A 352 -27.33 32.37 10.92
CA ARG A 352 -25.96 32.50 11.45
C ARG A 352 -24.90 32.67 10.38
N PHE A 353 -24.98 31.87 9.32
CA PHE A 353 -23.91 31.68 8.34
C PHE A 353 -24.28 32.17 6.94
N GLY A 354 -25.54 32.52 6.71
CA GLY A 354 -26.06 32.86 5.39
C GLY A 354 -26.51 31.64 4.58
N PRO A 355 -27.05 31.87 3.38
CA PRO A 355 -27.74 30.85 2.58
C PRO A 355 -26.79 29.91 1.82
N GLU A 356 -25.48 30.17 1.82
CA GLU A 356 -24.49 29.44 1.01
C GLU A 356 -23.89 28.20 1.70
N CYS A 357 -24.46 27.77 2.82
CA CYS A 357 -24.07 26.54 3.50
C CYS A 357 -24.57 25.31 2.73
N ALA A 358 -23.80 24.22 2.79
CA ALA A 358 -24.21 22.94 2.22
C ALA A 358 -24.37 21.88 3.31
N LEU A 359 -25.53 21.22 3.36
CA LEU A 359 -25.81 20.10 4.27
C LEU A 359 -25.60 18.78 3.54
N VAL A 360 -24.61 18.01 3.96
CA VAL A 360 -24.13 16.84 3.21
C VAL A 360 -24.17 15.60 4.10
N GLY A 361 -24.62 14.48 3.55
CA GLY A 361 -24.59 13.19 4.21
C GLY A 361 -23.16 12.71 4.40
N LYS A 362 -22.88 12.02 5.51
CA LYS A 362 -21.63 11.26 5.67
C LYS A 362 -21.75 9.95 4.90
N ALA A 363 -20.69 9.54 4.21
CA ALA A 363 -20.50 8.21 3.61
C ALA A 363 -21.81 7.50 3.18
N VAL A 364 -22.41 6.73 4.10
CA VAL A 364 -23.66 5.97 3.94
C VAL A 364 -24.85 6.83 3.50
N THR A 365 -25.13 7.95 4.18
CA THR A 365 -26.34 8.77 3.94
C THR A 365 -26.22 9.70 2.75
N LEU A 366 -25.00 9.99 2.28
CA LEU A 366 -24.77 10.82 1.09
C LEU A 366 -25.43 10.21 -0.15
N VAL A 367 -25.32 8.89 -0.29
CA VAL A 367 -25.87 8.15 -1.44
C VAL A 367 -27.39 8.25 -1.46
N ASP A 368 -28.05 8.14 -0.30
CA ASP A 368 -29.50 8.30 -0.18
C ASP A 368 -29.95 9.71 -0.56
N MET A 369 -29.22 10.74 -0.12
CA MET A 369 -29.55 12.13 -0.49
C MET A 369 -29.50 12.36 -2.01
N LEU A 370 -28.51 11.77 -2.69
CA LEU A 370 -28.39 11.88 -4.14
C LEU A 370 -29.50 11.08 -4.86
N ALA A 371 -29.73 9.85 -4.40
CA ALA A 371 -30.69 8.92 -4.98
C ALA A 371 -32.16 9.32 -4.77
N ALA A 372 -32.45 10.22 -3.82
CA ALA A 372 -33.80 10.77 -3.65
C ALA A 372 -34.28 11.60 -4.85
N GLU A 373 -33.36 12.12 -5.68
CA GLU A 373 -33.72 13.00 -6.82
C GLU A 373 -33.14 12.53 -8.16
N PHE A 374 -32.10 11.70 -8.16
CA PHE A 374 -31.32 11.40 -9.35
C PHE A 374 -31.09 9.90 -9.56
N LEU A 375 -30.98 9.51 -10.83
CA LEU A 375 -30.33 8.26 -11.23
C LEU A 375 -28.81 8.49 -11.19
N VAL A 376 -28.19 8.22 -10.05
CA VAL A 376 -26.76 8.47 -9.85
C VAL A 376 -25.93 7.48 -10.65
N VAL A 377 -24.97 7.99 -11.43
CA VAL A 377 -24.12 7.21 -12.32
C VAL A 377 -22.75 7.02 -11.69
N PHE A 378 -22.40 5.77 -11.39
CA PHE A 378 -21.11 5.38 -10.85
C PHE A 378 -20.38 4.41 -11.76
N HIS A 379 -19.06 4.51 -11.79
CA HIS A 379 -18.22 3.42 -12.30
C HIS A 379 -18.35 2.19 -11.39
N GLU A 380 -18.06 0.99 -11.89
CA GLU A 380 -18.28 -0.28 -11.17
C GLU A 380 -17.64 -0.29 -9.78
N THR A 381 -16.44 0.29 -9.64
CA THR A 381 -15.68 0.32 -8.38
C THR A 381 -15.83 1.62 -7.59
N ALA A 382 -16.61 2.60 -8.07
CA ALA A 382 -16.78 3.87 -7.38
C ALA A 382 -17.70 3.72 -6.14
N SER A 383 -17.50 4.57 -5.12
CA SER A 383 -18.25 4.54 -3.86
C SER A 383 -18.28 3.18 -3.14
N GLY A 384 -17.30 2.97 -2.25
CA GLY A 384 -17.20 1.78 -1.39
C GLY A 384 -18.28 1.68 -0.31
N TYR A 385 -19.22 2.64 -0.23
CA TYR A 385 -20.21 2.72 0.84
C TYR A 385 -21.58 2.11 0.48
N THR A 386 -21.80 1.77 -0.78
CA THR A 386 -23.12 1.31 -1.27
C THR A 386 -23.69 0.09 -0.54
N THR A 387 -22.87 -0.91 -0.21
CA THR A 387 -23.32 -2.05 0.61
C THR A 387 -23.72 -1.63 2.04
N LEU A 388 -23.05 -0.63 2.61
CA LEU A 388 -23.40 -0.09 3.92
C LEU A 388 -24.69 0.73 3.83
N THR A 389 -24.88 1.51 2.77
CA THR A 389 -26.13 2.22 2.45
C THR A 389 -27.31 1.25 2.35
N GLN A 390 -27.15 0.13 1.62
CA GLN A 390 -28.18 -0.92 1.54
C GLN A 390 -28.55 -1.52 2.90
N THR A 391 -27.55 -1.76 3.74
CA THR A 391 -27.75 -2.26 5.10
C THR A 391 -28.50 -1.24 5.96
N PHE A 392 -28.14 0.03 5.85
CA PHE A 392 -28.81 1.13 6.52
C PHE A 392 -30.27 1.27 6.09
N ASN A 393 -30.55 1.29 4.78
CA ASN A 393 -31.89 1.39 4.22
C ASN A 393 -32.77 0.19 4.58
N THR A 394 -32.20 -1.01 4.63
CA THR A 394 -32.89 -2.19 5.15
C THR A 394 -33.27 -2.00 6.61
N GLY A 395 -32.35 -1.51 7.45
CA GLY A 395 -32.63 -1.20 8.85
C GLY A 395 -33.69 -0.12 9.05
N LEU A 396 -33.75 0.88 8.16
CA LEU A 396 -34.82 1.90 8.16
C LEU A 396 -36.17 1.31 7.76
N ARG A 397 -36.22 0.50 6.69
CA ARG A 397 -37.44 -0.20 6.25
C ARG A 397 -38.00 -1.11 7.34
N GLU A 398 -37.16 -1.88 8.02
CA GLU A 398 -37.55 -2.72 9.16
C GLU A 398 -38.14 -1.91 10.32
N ALA A 399 -37.69 -0.67 10.49
CA ALA A 399 -38.21 0.25 11.50
C ALA A 399 -39.48 1.01 11.06
N GLY A 400 -40.02 0.73 9.87
CA GLY A 400 -41.18 1.43 9.31
C GLY A 400 -40.86 2.82 8.76
N LEU A 401 -39.61 3.08 8.39
CA LEU A 401 -39.12 4.36 7.87
C LEU A 401 -38.58 4.21 6.43
N PRO A 402 -39.38 3.72 5.45
CA PRO A 402 -38.89 3.57 4.08
C PRO A 402 -38.55 4.93 3.47
N LEU A 403 -37.47 4.98 2.70
CA LEU A 403 -37.09 6.14 1.88
C LEU A 403 -37.52 5.92 0.43
N SER A 404 -37.90 6.99 -0.26
CA SER A 404 -38.20 6.98 -1.69
C SER A 404 -36.92 7.26 -2.47
N LEU A 405 -36.24 6.22 -2.95
CA LEU A 405 -34.95 6.32 -3.61
C LEU A 405 -35.00 5.73 -5.02
N TYR A 406 -34.31 6.37 -5.96
CA TYR A 406 -34.00 5.81 -7.27
C TYR A 406 -32.79 4.87 -7.20
N PRO A 407 -32.71 3.85 -8.05
CA PRO A 407 -31.53 2.99 -8.10
C PRO A 407 -30.31 3.73 -8.65
N LEU A 408 -29.12 3.22 -8.34
CA LEU A 408 -27.88 3.69 -8.94
C LEU A 408 -27.68 3.04 -10.33
N VAL A 409 -27.09 3.77 -11.26
CA VAL A 409 -26.59 3.25 -12.54
C VAL A 409 -25.12 2.91 -12.40
N ARG A 410 -24.78 1.62 -12.48
CA ARG A 410 -23.40 1.14 -12.45
C ARG A 410 -22.88 0.91 -13.85
N LEU A 411 -21.77 1.55 -14.20
CA LEU A 411 -21.10 1.42 -15.48
C LEU A 411 -19.85 0.54 -15.37
N ARG A 412 -19.74 -0.44 -16.25
CA ARG A 412 -18.57 -1.30 -16.38
C ARG A 412 -17.99 -1.15 -17.78
N TYR A 413 -16.83 -0.52 -17.87
CA TYR A 413 -16.13 -0.34 -19.14
C TYR A 413 -15.30 -1.56 -19.53
N PRO A 414 -15.22 -1.85 -20.83
CA PRO A 414 -14.23 -2.75 -21.40
C PRO A 414 -13.01 -1.94 -21.88
N THR A 415 -12.49 -1.02 -21.05
CA THR A 415 -11.49 -0.03 -21.46
C THR A 415 -10.31 -0.66 -22.19
N TRP A 416 -9.68 -1.70 -21.62
CA TRP A 416 -8.52 -2.30 -22.28
C TRP A 416 -8.92 -3.20 -23.44
N ASP A 417 -10.04 -3.92 -23.37
CA ASP A 417 -10.52 -4.73 -24.50
C ASP A 417 -10.85 -3.86 -25.73
N ALA A 418 -11.40 -2.66 -25.49
CA ALA A 418 -11.77 -1.71 -26.52
C ALA A 418 -10.59 -1.20 -27.36
N LEU A 419 -9.35 -1.31 -26.86
CA LEU A 419 -8.15 -1.02 -27.66
C LEU A 419 -7.99 -1.98 -28.85
N ALA A 420 -8.65 -3.14 -28.86
CA ALA A 420 -8.69 -4.04 -30.02
C ALA A 420 -9.18 -3.34 -31.31
N ALA A 421 -9.96 -2.27 -31.17
CA ALA A 421 -10.45 -1.45 -32.29
C ALA A 421 -9.50 -0.31 -32.70
N ALA A 422 -8.38 -0.11 -32.00
CA ALA A 422 -7.41 0.93 -32.33
C ALA A 422 -6.82 0.71 -33.73
N PRO A 423 -6.44 1.79 -34.44
CA PRO A 423 -5.85 1.68 -35.77
C PRO A 423 -4.52 0.92 -35.71
N PRO A 424 -4.12 0.21 -36.79
CA PRO A 424 -2.86 -0.55 -36.82
C PRO A 424 -1.59 0.27 -36.56
N THR A 425 -1.66 1.59 -36.77
CA THR A 425 -0.57 2.54 -36.51
C THR A 425 -0.42 2.88 -35.03
N ALA A 426 -1.44 2.66 -34.20
CA ALA A 426 -1.36 2.94 -32.77
C ALA A 426 -0.49 1.88 -32.07
N ALA A 427 0.69 2.30 -31.63
CA ALA A 427 1.64 1.46 -30.90
C ALA A 427 1.96 2.05 -29.52
N LEU A 428 2.01 1.18 -28.52
CA LEU A 428 2.20 1.50 -27.11
C LEU A 428 3.58 1.04 -26.67
N ARG A 429 4.38 1.97 -26.13
CA ARG A 429 5.58 1.65 -25.37
C ARG A 429 5.17 1.34 -23.94
N LEU A 430 5.42 0.12 -23.49
CA LEU A 430 4.98 -0.34 -22.19
C LEU A 430 5.94 0.11 -21.07
N PRO A 431 5.43 0.52 -19.90
CA PRO A 431 6.27 0.73 -18.73
C PRO A 431 6.89 -0.60 -18.27
N ALA A 432 8.00 -0.53 -17.52
CA ALA A 432 8.87 -1.68 -17.26
C ALA A 432 8.12 -2.95 -16.76
N HIS A 433 7.20 -2.78 -15.80
CA HIS A 433 6.42 -3.89 -15.25
C HIS A 433 5.49 -4.54 -16.30
N LEU A 434 4.84 -3.74 -17.16
CA LEU A 434 4.04 -4.25 -18.27
C LEU A 434 4.91 -4.82 -19.39
N ALA A 435 6.04 -4.19 -19.73
CA ALA A 435 6.96 -4.69 -20.75
C ALA A 435 7.48 -6.09 -20.40
N GLN A 436 7.83 -6.31 -19.13
CA GLN A 436 8.21 -7.62 -18.60
C GLN A 436 7.05 -8.62 -18.68
N ALA A 437 5.84 -8.22 -18.31
CA ALA A 437 4.66 -9.08 -18.32
C ALA A 437 4.24 -9.49 -19.75
N PHE A 438 4.28 -8.57 -20.70
CA PHE A 438 3.99 -8.80 -22.13
C PHE A 438 5.18 -9.43 -22.88
N ARG A 439 6.37 -9.41 -22.28
CA ARG A 439 7.68 -9.82 -22.85
C ARG A 439 8.08 -9.02 -24.08
N GLN A 440 7.61 -7.78 -24.17
CA GLN A 440 7.80 -6.87 -25.30
C GLN A 440 7.81 -5.44 -24.76
N GLU A 441 8.79 -4.63 -25.17
CA GLU A 441 8.85 -3.21 -24.78
C GLU A 441 7.81 -2.37 -25.51
N THR A 442 7.40 -2.78 -26.70
CA THR A 442 6.40 -2.09 -27.52
C THR A 442 5.43 -3.10 -28.09
N VAL A 443 4.14 -2.77 -28.04
CA VAL A 443 3.03 -3.60 -28.53
C VAL A 443 2.09 -2.75 -29.37
N GLY A 444 1.43 -3.35 -30.36
CA GLY A 444 0.30 -2.67 -31.02
C GLY A 444 -0.84 -2.47 -30.02
N ALA A 445 -1.56 -1.35 -30.10
CA ALA A 445 -2.70 -1.09 -29.20
C ALA A 445 -3.78 -2.19 -29.33
N ALA A 446 -4.06 -2.63 -30.56
CA ALA A 446 -5.00 -3.73 -30.79
C ALA A 446 -4.52 -5.07 -30.20
N GLU A 447 -3.22 -5.34 -30.31
CA GLU A 447 -2.60 -6.53 -29.70
C GLU A 447 -2.69 -6.48 -28.16
N PHE A 448 -2.42 -5.32 -27.57
CA PHE A 448 -2.56 -5.11 -26.13
C PHE A 448 -3.98 -5.45 -25.67
N GLY A 449 -4.99 -4.88 -26.34
CA GLY A 449 -6.40 -5.12 -26.01
C GLY A 449 -6.81 -6.58 -26.14
N ALA A 450 -6.22 -7.33 -27.08
CA ALA A 450 -6.49 -8.76 -27.22
C ALA A 450 -5.80 -9.64 -26.16
N ARG A 451 -4.66 -9.20 -25.60
CA ARG A 451 -3.78 -10.05 -24.77
C ARG A 451 -3.83 -9.75 -23.27
N TRP A 452 -4.22 -8.53 -22.86
CA TRP A 452 -4.03 -8.06 -21.48
C TRP A 452 -4.65 -8.98 -20.42
N ARG A 453 -5.83 -9.56 -20.67
CA ARG A 453 -6.48 -10.50 -19.73
C ARG A 453 -5.64 -11.76 -19.49
N GLY A 454 -5.07 -12.32 -20.57
CA GLY A 454 -4.16 -13.45 -20.48
C GLY A 454 -2.89 -13.09 -19.71
N VAL A 455 -2.37 -11.88 -19.93
CA VAL A 455 -1.21 -11.37 -19.18
C VAL A 455 -1.53 -11.23 -17.69
N VAL A 456 -2.70 -10.69 -17.33
CA VAL A 456 -3.15 -10.57 -15.93
C VAL A 456 -3.25 -11.96 -15.27
N GLU A 457 -3.85 -12.94 -15.94
CA GLU A 457 -3.94 -14.31 -15.41
C GLU A 457 -2.56 -14.97 -15.22
N ASP A 458 -1.64 -14.74 -16.16
CA ASP A 458 -0.27 -15.21 -16.06
C ASP A 458 0.47 -14.56 -14.89
N GLN A 459 0.30 -13.24 -14.67
CA GLN A 459 0.91 -12.54 -13.54
C GLN A 459 0.28 -12.95 -12.19
N ARG A 460 -1.03 -13.21 -12.14
CA ARG A 460 -1.69 -13.81 -10.96
C ARG A 460 -1.11 -15.18 -10.62
N ARG A 461 -0.88 -16.02 -11.63
CA ARG A 461 -0.22 -17.31 -11.46
C ARG A 461 1.21 -17.12 -10.92
N ARG A 462 1.97 -16.18 -11.49
CA ARG A 462 3.32 -15.82 -11.04
C ARG A 462 3.35 -15.37 -9.58
N LEU A 463 2.40 -14.54 -9.15
CA LEU A 463 2.25 -14.13 -7.75
C LEU A 463 2.00 -15.31 -6.81
N ARG A 464 1.15 -16.27 -7.19
CA ARG A 464 0.90 -17.50 -6.41
C ARG A 464 2.14 -18.37 -6.33
N GLU A 465 2.81 -18.59 -7.45
CA GLU A 465 4.01 -19.43 -7.56
C GLU A 465 5.20 -18.82 -6.82
N SER A 466 5.32 -17.48 -6.81
CA SER A 466 6.40 -16.78 -6.10
C SER A 466 6.48 -17.17 -4.62
N ARG A 467 5.35 -17.52 -3.99
CA ARG A 467 5.27 -17.93 -2.59
C ARG A 467 5.92 -19.29 -2.32
N ALA A 468 5.90 -20.19 -3.30
CA ALA A 468 6.23 -21.60 -3.10
C ALA A 468 7.69 -21.87 -2.66
N PRO A 469 8.72 -21.23 -3.25
CA PRO A 469 10.10 -21.43 -2.84
C PRO A 469 10.35 -20.93 -1.41
N ARG A 470 10.68 -21.86 -0.50
CA ARG A 470 11.01 -21.54 0.90
C ARG A 470 12.52 -21.56 1.17
N LYS A 471 13.27 -22.30 0.35
CA LYS A 471 14.74 -22.38 0.45
C LYS A 471 15.40 -21.58 -0.67
N VAL A 472 16.59 -21.05 -0.43
CA VAL A 472 17.34 -20.23 -1.40
C VAL A 472 17.59 -20.99 -2.70
N ARG A 473 17.93 -22.29 -2.65
CA ARG A 473 18.10 -23.13 -3.86
C ARG A 473 16.84 -23.23 -4.71
N GLU A 474 15.69 -23.38 -4.05
CA GLU A 474 14.39 -23.43 -4.75
C GLU A 474 14.09 -22.06 -5.37
N LEU A 475 14.41 -20.97 -4.64
CA LEU A 475 14.20 -19.61 -5.14
C LEU A 475 15.09 -19.31 -6.35
N LEU A 476 16.37 -19.68 -6.32
CA LEU A 476 17.28 -19.48 -7.45
C LEU A 476 16.82 -20.25 -8.69
N ARG A 477 16.38 -21.51 -8.54
CA ARG A 477 15.80 -22.29 -9.65
C ARG A 477 14.49 -21.72 -10.16
N PHE A 478 13.65 -21.23 -9.25
CA PHE A 478 12.42 -20.53 -9.62
C PHE A 478 12.76 -19.29 -10.45
N LEU A 479 13.64 -18.42 -9.98
CA LEU A 479 14.04 -17.20 -10.69
C LEU A 479 14.66 -17.51 -12.07
N ASP A 480 15.49 -18.55 -12.16
CA ASP A 480 16.05 -19.05 -13.43
C ASP A 480 14.94 -19.45 -14.42
N SER A 481 13.93 -20.18 -13.96
CA SER A 481 12.78 -20.59 -14.78
C SER A 481 11.93 -19.43 -15.29
N GLN A 482 12.04 -18.25 -14.66
CA GLN A 482 11.34 -17.04 -15.11
C GLN A 482 12.08 -16.32 -16.25
N GLY A 483 13.31 -16.74 -16.59
CA GLY A 483 14.07 -16.23 -17.74
C GLY A 483 14.79 -14.90 -17.51
N GLU A 484 14.96 -14.46 -16.27
CA GLU A 484 15.55 -13.16 -15.94
C GLU A 484 16.92 -13.30 -15.28
N GLY A 485 18.01 -13.19 -16.04
CA GLY A 485 19.38 -13.18 -15.49
C GLY A 485 20.02 -14.56 -15.31
N CYS A 486 21.30 -14.58 -14.93
CA CYS A 486 22.10 -15.81 -14.83
C CYS A 486 21.96 -16.46 -13.43
N TRP A 487 20.76 -16.92 -13.07
CA TRP A 487 20.52 -17.53 -11.75
C TRP A 487 21.11 -18.93 -11.63
N CYS A 488 21.29 -19.65 -12.74
CA CYS A 488 22.08 -20.87 -12.80
C CYS A 488 23.51 -20.65 -12.26
N ASP A 489 24.23 -19.63 -12.75
CA ASP A 489 25.58 -19.28 -12.27
C ASP A 489 25.57 -18.94 -10.77
N ARG A 490 24.56 -18.18 -10.31
CA ARG A 490 24.40 -17.84 -8.89
C ARG A 490 24.10 -19.07 -8.02
N LEU A 491 23.39 -20.07 -8.57
CA LEU A 491 23.15 -21.33 -7.90
C LEU A 491 24.44 -22.13 -7.76
N GLU A 492 25.27 -22.20 -8.81
CA GLU A 492 26.57 -22.87 -8.77
C GLU A 492 27.50 -22.22 -7.73
N GLU A 493 27.58 -20.89 -7.71
CA GLU A 493 28.36 -20.15 -6.71
C GLU A 493 27.85 -20.38 -5.28
N TYR A 494 26.53 -20.41 -5.09
CA TYR A 494 25.91 -20.72 -3.80
C TYR A 494 26.26 -22.14 -3.34
N GLU A 495 26.20 -23.12 -4.24
CA GLU A 495 26.53 -24.51 -3.95
C GLU A 495 28.02 -24.70 -3.67
N SER A 496 28.89 -24.01 -4.41
CA SER A 496 30.33 -23.98 -4.16
C SER A 496 30.64 -23.44 -2.76
N ALA A 497 30.10 -22.27 -2.40
CA ALA A 497 30.30 -21.69 -1.07
C ALA A 497 29.76 -22.60 0.06
N LEU A 498 28.62 -23.27 -0.17
CA LEU A 498 28.07 -24.22 0.80
C LEU A 498 28.96 -25.45 0.95
N ASN A 499 29.55 -25.95 -0.13
CA ASN A 499 30.46 -27.08 -0.10
C ASN A 499 31.75 -26.73 0.65
N THR A 500 32.31 -25.54 0.45
CA THR A 500 33.43 -25.03 1.26
C THR A 500 33.10 -25.06 2.75
N LEU A 501 31.91 -24.58 3.15
CA LEU A 501 31.50 -24.61 4.55
C LEU A 501 31.33 -26.04 5.10
N LYS A 502 30.84 -26.97 4.28
CA LYS A 502 30.72 -28.40 4.67
C LYS A 502 32.10 -29.04 4.85
N GLU A 503 33.04 -28.77 3.96
CA GLU A 503 34.41 -29.28 4.04
C GLU A 503 35.11 -28.75 5.30
N LEU A 504 35.01 -27.44 5.56
CA LEU A 504 35.54 -26.82 6.78
C LEU A 504 34.87 -27.37 8.04
N ALA A 505 33.57 -27.65 8.01
CA ALA A 505 32.85 -28.29 9.11
C ALA A 505 33.33 -29.73 9.34
N GLY A 506 33.58 -30.51 8.27
CA GLY A 506 34.16 -31.84 8.34
C GLY A 506 35.56 -31.83 8.97
N GLN A 507 36.43 -30.92 8.53
CA GLN A 507 37.76 -30.73 9.11
C GLN A 507 37.69 -30.31 10.59
N SER A 508 36.77 -29.39 10.94
CA SER A 508 36.50 -29.00 12.32
C SER A 508 36.04 -30.18 13.18
N GLY A 509 35.22 -31.07 12.62
CA GLY A 509 34.78 -32.32 13.26
C GLY A 509 35.96 -33.23 13.60
N VAL A 510 36.86 -33.49 12.63
CA VAL A 510 38.08 -34.30 12.84
C VAL A 510 38.96 -33.71 13.96
N LEU A 511 39.14 -32.39 13.99
CA LEU A 511 39.86 -31.73 15.08
C LEU A 511 39.13 -31.86 16.42
N GLY A 512 37.80 -31.79 16.41
CA GLY A 512 36.95 -32.06 17.57
C GLY A 512 37.20 -33.45 18.17
N ASP A 513 37.24 -34.48 17.32
CA ASP A 513 37.49 -35.86 17.71
C ASP A 513 38.91 -36.05 18.26
N ARG A 514 39.93 -35.44 17.63
CA ARG A 514 41.31 -35.43 18.15
C ARG A 514 41.42 -34.75 19.52
N ILE A 515 40.72 -33.64 19.73
CA ILE A 515 40.65 -32.99 21.04
C ILE A 515 40.00 -33.91 22.08
N ALA A 516 38.93 -34.61 21.72
CA ALA A 516 38.26 -35.56 22.61
C ALA A 516 39.19 -36.73 22.98
N GLU A 517 39.93 -37.27 22.01
CA GLU A 517 40.90 -38.34 22.22
C GLU A 517 42.04 -37.92 23.17
N HIS A 518 42.67 -36.78 22.92
CA HIS A 518 43.73 -36.29 23.81
C HIS A 518 43.23 -35.92 25.20
N ARG A 519 41.94 -35.56 25.37
CA ARG A 519 41.34 -35.40 26.71
C ARG A 519 41.23 -36.73 27.44
N ARG A 520 40.88 -37.82 26.75
CA ARG A 520 40.89 -39.17 27.33
C ARG A 520 42.30 -39.56 27.79
N GLN A 521 43.30 -39.36 26.92
CA GLN A 521 44.71 -39.62 27.25
C GLN A 521 45.18 -38.76 28.43
N LEU A 522 44.84 -37.47 28.45
CA LEU A 522 45.17 -36.58 29.56
C LEU A 522 44.57 -37.03 30.89
N ALA A 523 43.36 -37.61 30.88
CA ALA A 523 42.75 -38.18 32.08
C ALA A 523 43.53 -39.40 32.59
N ILE A 524 43.95 -40.30 31.68
CA ILE A 524 44.80 -41.46 32.00
C ILE A 524 46.13 -41.00 32.62
N TRP A 525 46.85 -40.08 31.97
CA TRP A 525 48.13 -39.59 32.48
C TRP A 525 48.02 -38.89 33.84
N ARG A 526 46.90 -38.20 34.09
CA ARG A 526 46.63 -37.62 35.42
C ARG A 526 46.41 -38.69 36.48
N GLN A 527 45.68 -39.74 36.14
CA GLN A 527 45.43 -40.86 37.05
C GLN A 527 46.73 -41.62 37.37
N GLU A 528 47.57 -41.90 36.37
CA GLU A 528 48.88 -42.52 36.56
C GLU A 528 49.80 -41.65 37.42
N ARG A 529 49.85 -40.34 37.17
CA ARG A 529 50.63 -39.42 38.00
C ARG A 529 50.14 -39.44 39.45
N LEU A 530 48.83 -39.38 39.68
CA LEU A 530 48.26 -39.42 41.03
C LEU A 530 48.57 -40.76 41.73
N ALA A 531 48.51 -41.88 41.00
CA ALA A 531 48.88 -43.20 41.53
C ALA A 531 50.38 -43.28 41.88
N LEU A 532 51.26 -42.71 41.04
CA LEU A 532 52.70 -42.61 41.32
C LEU A 532 52.98 -41.69 42.52
N GLU A 533 52.29 -40.55 42.64
CA GLU A 533 52.40 -39.64 43.79
C GLU A 533 51.93 -40.33 45.09
N ALA A 534 50.84 -41.10 45.03
CA ALA A 534 50.34 -41.89 46.16
C ALA A 534 51.32 -42.98 46.60
N ARG A 535 51.79 -43.82 45.66
CA ARG A 535 52.81 -44.86 45.93
C ARG A 535 54.12 -44.28 46.45
N LYS A 536 54.54 -43.13 45.91
CA LYS A 536 55.67 -42.37 46.41
C LYS A 536 55.43 -41.89 47.84
N GLY A 537 54.23 -41.45 48.20
CA GLY A 537 53.86 -41.09 49.57
C GLY A 537 53.84 -42.29 50.54
N GLU A 538 53.40 -43.47 50.08
CA GLU A 538 53.43 -44.72 50.84
C GLU A 538 54.86 -45.20 51.09
N ASP A 539 55.69 -45.25 50.05
CA ASP A 539 57.11 -45.62 50.14
C ASP A 539 57.87 -44.73 51.13
N TRP A 540 57.57 -43.43 51.17
CA TRP A 540 58.17 -42.52 52.16
C TRP A 540 57.83 -42.92 53.59
N ARG A 541 56.54 -43.19 53.86
CA ARG A 541 56.05 -43.59 55.17
C ARG A 541 56.58 -44.95 55.60
N ALA A 542 56.75 -45.88 54.66
CA ALA A 542 57.22 -47.23 54.95
C ALA A 542 58.75 -47.31 55.12
N ASN A 543 59.51 -46.64 54.25
CA ASN A 543 60.94 -46.91 54.10
C ASN A 543 61.84 -45.76 54.57
N ILE A 544 61.42 -44.50 54.46
CA ILE A 544 62.25 -43.33 54.82
C ILE A 544 61.91 -42.77 56.20
N GLN A 545 60.61 -42.62 56.50
CA GLN A 545 60.15 -42.03 57.76
C GLN A 545 60.64 -42.81 58.99
N PRO A 546 60.58 -44.16 59.05
CA PRO A 546 61.08 -44.90 60.20
C PRO A 546 62.59 -44.75 60.38
N LEU A 547 63.36 -44.68 59.27
CA LEU A 547 64.79 -44.45 59.32
C LEU A 547 65.12 -43.04 59.86
N ARG A 548 64.38 -42.00 59.44
CA ARG A 548 64.54 -40.63 59.96
C ARG A 548 64.12 -40.47 61.42
N GLU A 549 63.12 -41.21 61.87
CA GLU A 549 62.74 -41.25 63.28
C GLU A 549 63.82 -41.94 64.12
N ARG A 550 64.41 -43.03 63.62
CA ARG A 550 65.55 -43.71 64.26
C ARG A 550 66.82 -42.85 64.32
N ILE A 551 67.12 -42.06 63.28
CA ILE A 551 68.21 -41.07 63.30
C ILE A 551 67.97 -40.05 64.41
N ARG A 552 66.77 -39.45 64.47
CA ARG A 552 66.41 -38.49 65.54
C ARG A 552 66.56 -39.09 66.94
N GLN A 553 66.18 -40.36 67.12
CA GLN A 553 66.33 -41.06 68.40
C GLN A 553 67.80 -41.34 68.74
N ALA A 554 68.61 -41.75 67.76
CA ALA A 554 70.04 -42.00 67.94
C ALA A 554 70.82 -40.70 68.27
N GLU A 555 70.47 -39.60 67.60
CA GLU A 555 71.05 -38.28 67.85
C GLU A 555 70.66 -37.73 69.23
N ALA A 556 69.40 -37.90 69.65
CA ALA A 556 68.95 -37.55 71.00
C ALA A 556 69.61 -38.40 72.10
N ALA A 557 70.05 -39.61 71.78
CA ALA A 557 70.77 -40.52 72.68
C ALA A 557 72.31 -40.35 72.62
N GLY A 558 72.84 -39.39 71.85
CA GLY A 558 74.27 -39.13 71.72
C GLY A 558 75.07 -40.21 70.96
N GLN A 559 74.40 -41.03 70.15
CA GLN A 559 75.02 -42.10 69.35
C GLN A 559 75.33 -41.64 67.92
N ASP A 560 76.39 -42.22 67.32
CA ASP A 560 76.78 -41.94 65.93
C ASP A 560 75.72 -42.43 64.93
N SER A 561 75.01 -41.47 64.32
CA SER A 561 73.92 -41.69 63.36
C SER A 561 74.41 -41.85 61.92
N ALA A 562 75.71 -41.75 61.63
CA ALA A 562 76.26 -41.71 60.28
C ALA A 562 75.98 -42.96 59.42
N ARG A 563 75.74 -44.13 60.03
CA ARG A 563 75.35 -45.35 59.30
C ARG A 563 73.89 -45.28 58.83
N LEU A 564 72.98 -44.82 59.70
CA LEU A 564 71.56 -44.67 59.36
C LEU A 564 71.35 -43.57 58.32
N GLN A 565 72.16 -42.50 58.37
CA GLN A 565 72.14 -41.45 57.35
C GLN A 565 72.51 -41.99 55.96
N ARG A 566 73.55 -42.83 55.86
CA ARG A 566 73.92 -43.50 54.61
C ARG A 566 72.81 -44.42 54.07
N ASP A 567 72.08 -45.11 54.95
CA ASP A 567 70.95 -45.94 54.55
C ASP A 567 69.76 -45.08 54.04
N VAL A 568 69.50 -43.93 54.65
CA VAL A 568 68.53 -42.95 54.13
C VAL A 568 68.96 -42.44 52.77
N ASP A 569 70.21 -42.05 52.57
CA ASP A 569 70.71 -41.54 51.29
C ASP A 569 70.62 -42.60 50.19
N ARG A 570 70.91 -43.86 50.51
CA ARG A 570 70.73 -45.00 49.59
C ARG A 570 69.26 -45.17 49.19
N GLN A 571 68.34 -45.10 50.16
CA GLN A 571 66.90 -45.22 49.88
C GLN A 571 66.36 -44.02 49.09
N LEU A 572 66.88 -42.81 49.34
CA LEU A 572 66.55 -41.62 48.55
C LEU A 572 67.03 -41.75 47.09
N ALA A 573 68.21 -42.33 46.86
CA ALA A 573 68.71 -42.58 45.50
C ALA A 573 67.84 -43.62 44.74
N ILE A 574 67.40 -44.68 45.43
CA ILE A 574 66.46 -45.67 44.85
C ILE A 574 65.13 -45.00 44.52
N ARG A 575 64.61 -44.16 45.43
CA ARG A 575 63.36 -43.42 45.26
C ARG A 575 63.41 -42.41 44.11
N ALA A 576 64.53 -41.72 43.94
CA ALA A 576 64.73 -40.79 42.82
C ALA A 576 64.54 -41.52 41.48
N THR A 577 65.08 -42.73 41.37
CA THR A 577 64.95 -43.54 40.15
C THR A 577 63.56 -44.16 40.02
N ALA A 578 62.98 -44.67 41.11
CA ALA A 578 61.71 -45.39 41.10
C ALA A 578 60.48 -44.49 40.95
N PHE A 579 60.55 -43.23 41.36
CA PHE A 579 59.41 -42.32 41.37
C PHE A 579 59.69 -40.94 40.78
N ASP A 580 60.82 -40.31 41.06
CA ASP A 580 61.05 -38.93 40.58
C ASP A 580 61.21 -38.87 39.06
N VAL A 581 61.92 -39.83 38.47
CA VAL A 581 62.05 -39.96 37.00
C VAL A 581 60.68 -40.23 36.34
N PRO A 582 59.90 -41.28 36.71
CA PRO A 582 58.56 -41.48 36.16
C PRO A 582 57.57 -40.32 36.39
N LEU A 583 57.67 -39.61 37.52
CA LEU A 583 56.83 -38.44 37.79
C LEU A 583 57.21 -37.25 36.89
N ALA A 584 58.49 -37.05 36.61
CA ALA A 584 58.94 -36.04 35.65
C ALA A 584 58.42 -36.36 34.25
N GLU A 585 58.54 -37.61 33.80
CA GLU A 585 57.99 -38.07 32.51
C GLU A 585 56.47 -37.90 32.42
N ALA A 586 55.73 -38.26 33.47
CA ALA A 586 54.28 -38.08 33.51
C ALA A 586 53.87 -36.60 33.43
N ARG A 587 54.62 -35.70 34.09
CA ARG A 587 54.40 -34.24 34.01
C ARG A 587 54.68 -33.69 32.62
N GLU A 588 55.73 -34.19 31.97
CA GLU A 588 56.07 -33.82 30.59
C GLU A 588 54.96 -34.26 29.62
N ARG A 589 54.51 -35.53 29.71
CA ARG A 589 53.39 -36.04 28.89
C ARG A 589 52.10 -35.24 29.09
N ILE A 590 51.76 -34.89 30.33
CA ILE A 590 50.60 -34.03 30.65
C ILE A 590 50.75 -32.66 29.98
N THR A 591 51.94 -32.06 30.04
CA THR A 591 52.22 -30.75 29.49
C THR A 591 52.16 -30.77 27.95
N ALA A 592 52.81 -31.75 27.32
CA ALA A 592 52.77 -31.96 25.87
C ALA A 592 51.33 -32.19 25.37
N THR A 593 50.55 -33.02 26.05
CA THR A 593 49.14 -33.29 25.69
C THR A 593 48.28 -32.02 25.82
N ARG A 594 48.52 -31.17 26.84
CA ARG A 594 47.85 -29.88 26.99
C ARG A 594 48.18 -28.93 25.84
N HIS A 595 49.44 -28.89 25.39
CA HIS A 595 49.85 -28.10 24.24
C HIS A 595 49.13 -28.55 22.96
N LEU A 596 49.09 -29.86 22.68
CA LEU A 596 48.37 -30.41 21.52
C LEU A 596 46.87 -30.06 21.54
N ILE A 597 46.20 -30.16 22.70
CA ILE A 597 44.79 -29.75 22.83
C ILE A 597 44.61 -28.26 22.54
N ALA A 598 45.51 -27.41 23.03
CA ALA A 598 45.45 -25.96 22.80
C ALA A 598 45.67 -25.63 21.31
N GLU A 599 46.61 -26.31 20.66
CA GLU A 599 46.89 -26.17 19.24
C GLU A 599 45.71 -26.59 18.37
N PHE A 600 45.13 -27.77 18.60
CA PHE A 600 43.95 -28.22 17.86
C PHE A 600 42.74 -27.31 18.07
N ARG A 601 42.56 -26.75 19.29
CA ARG A 601 41.53 -25.74 19.54
C ARG A 601 41.76 -24.46 18.73
N ARG A 602 43.02 -24.02 18.61
CA ARG A 602 43.38 -22.85 17.81
C ARG A 602 43.11 -23.10 16.32
N GLN A 603 43.59 -24.23 15.79
CA GLN A 603 43.34 -24.64 14.41
C GLN A 603 41.84 -24.73 14.11
N ARG A 604 41.06 -25.35 14.99
CA ARG A 604 39.60 -25.44 14.85
C ARG A 604 38.94 -24.05 14.82
N ARG A 605 39.33 -23.13 15.70
CA ARG A 605 38.82 -21.74 15.67
C ARG A 605 39.19 -21.01 14.39
N LEU A 606 40.40 -21.23 13.86
CA LEU A 606 40.85 -20.65 12.59
C LEU A 606 40.06 -21.20 11.40
N LEU A 607 39.67 -22.47 11.39
CA LEU A 607 38.79 -23.02 10.35
C LEU A 607 37.37 -22.45 10.45
N GLU A 608 36.80 -22.39 11.66
CA GLU A 608 35.41 -21.94 11.84
C GLU A 608 35.21 -20.43 11.61
N ARG A 609 36.23 -19.62 11.92
CA ARG A 609 36.19 -18.13 11.86
C ARG A 609 37.24 -17.54 10.91
N GLY A 610 37.87 -18.36 10.08
CA GLY A 610 38.89 -17.96 9.14
C GLY A 610 38.36 -17.08 8.01
N PRO A 611 39.27 -16.49 7.20
CA PRO A 611 38.89 -15.69 6.05
C PRO A 611 37.99 -16.48 5.08
N GLU A 612 38.32 -17.74 4.80
CA GLU A 612 37.57 -18.61 3.89
C GLU A 612 36.14 -18.88 4.37
N ALA A 613 35.94 -19.29 5.63
CA ALA A 613 34.61 -19.50 6.21
C ALA A 613 33.77 -18.21 6.23
N ARG A 614 34.40 -17.05 6.48
CA ARG A 614 33.72 -15.75 6.45
C ARG A 614 33.34 -15.36 5.03
N GLN A 615 34.22 -15.54 4.07
CA GLN A 615 33.97 -15.26 2.66
C GLN A 615 32.84 -16.14 2.11
N ALA A 616 32.84 -17.44 2.42
CA ALA A 616 31.78 -18.35 2.00
C ALA A 616 30.41 -17.97 2.60
N ARG A 617 30.35 -17.64 3.90
CA ARG A 617 29.12 -17.14 4.56
C ARG A 617 28.64 -15.82 3.95
N ALA A 618 29.55 -14.87 3.74
CA ALA A 618 29.23 -13.58 3.13
C ALA A 618 28.70 -13.76 1.69
N ARG A 619 29.28 -14.69 0.92
CA ARG A 619 28.81 -14.98 -0.44
C ARG A 619 27.40 -15.59 -0.44
N ILE A 620 27.14 -16.54 0.46
CA ILE A 620 25.81 -17.12 0.65
C ILE A 620 24.78 -16.04 1.02
N GLU A 621 25.11 -15.14 1.95
CA GLU A 621 24.23 -14.06 2.36
C GLU A 621 23.97 -13.07 1.21
N ALA A 622 25.02 -12.69 0.47
CA ALA A 622 24.90 -11.80 -0.69
C ALA A 622 23.98 -12.39 -1.76
N ILE A 623 24.20 -13.64 -2.17
CA ILE A 623 23.35 -14.34 -3.16
C ILE A 623 21.91 -14.45 -2.64
N THR A 624 21.73 -14.74 -1.35
CA THR A 624 20.39 -14.81 -0.73
C THR A 624 19.68 -13.46 -0.82
N ARG A 625 20.38 -12.36 -0.53
CA ARG A 625 19.82 -11.00 -0.60
C ARG A 625 19.50 -10.60 -2.04
N GLU A 626 20.40 -10.88 -2.98
CA GLU A 626 20.18 -10.68 -4.43
C GLU A 626 18.91 -11.41 -4.91
N ALA A 627 18.77 -12.69 -4.57
CA ALA A 627 17.60 -13.49 -4.95
C ALA A 627 16.30 -12.99 -4.32
N GLN A 628 16.33 -12.59 -3.04
CA GLN A 628 15.14 -12.05 -2.38
C GLN A 628 14.76 -10.66 -2.90
N MET A 629 15.73 -9.83 -3.31
CA MET A 629 15.45 -8.56 -3.99
C MET A 629 14.86 -8.79 -5.39
N ALA A 630 15.33 -9.79 -6.13
CA ALA A 630 14.72 -10.17 -7.41
C ALA A 630 13.29 -10.66 -7.23
N ARG A 631 13.02 -11.49 -6.20
CA ARG A 631 11.66 -11.88 -5.82
C ARG A 631 10.78 -10.68 -5.48
N LEU A 632 11.30 -9.70 -4.73
CA LEU A 632 10.58 -8.48 -4.41
C LEU A 632 10.17 -7.72 -5.68
N ARG A 633 11.09 -7.51 -6.62
CA ARG A 633 10.80 -6.84 -7.91
C ARG A 633 9.75 -7.61 -8.72
N LEU A 634 9.94 -8.92 -8.85
CA LEU A 634 8.99 -9.81 -9.53
C LEU A 634 7.58 -9.71 -8.95
N VAL A 635 7.45 -9.76 -7.61
CA VAL A 635 6.16 -9.63 -6.93
C VAL A 635 5.56 -8.26 -7.14
N ARG A 636 6.38 -7.20 -7.02
CA ARG A 636 5.94 -5.81 -7.24
C ARG A 636 5.38 -5.62 -8.64
N ASP A 637 6.12 -6.05 -9.66
CA ASP A 637 5.77 -5.80 -11.05
C ASP A 637 4.57 -6.65 -11.49
N ALA A 638 4.47 -7.89 -11.00
CA ALA A 638 3.30 -8.72 -11.21
C ALA A 638 2.06 -8.14 -10.51
N PHE A 639 2.19 -7.62 -9.28
CA PHE A 639 1.10 -6.97 -8.56
C PHE A 639 0.60 -5.72 -9.29
N LEU A 640 1.50 -4.82 -9.69
CA LEU A 640 1.12 -3.61 -10.43
C LEU A 640 0.49 -3.93 -11.79
N THR A 641 0.95 -4.98 -12.46
CA THR A 641 0.32 -5.41 -13.72
C THR A 641 -1.11 -5.90 -13.48
N VAL A 642 -1.35 -6.70 -12.45
CA VAL A 642 -2.68 -7.24 -12.13
C VAL A 642 -3.60 -6.12 -11.65
N GLU A 643 -3.27 -5.52 -10.52
CA GLU A 643 -4.13 -4.53 -9.87
C GLU A 643 -4.21 -3.23 -10.67
N GLY A 644 -3.12 -2.83 -11.33
CA GLY A 644 -3.09 -1.62 -12.14
C GLY A 644 -3.99 -1.73 -13.37
N LEU A 645 -3.86 -2.80 -14.17
CA LEU A 645 -4.71 -2.98 -15.35
C LEU A 645 -6.18 -3.20 -14.98
N GLU A 646 -6.47 -3.96 -13.92
CA GLU A 646 -7.86 -4.17 -13.51
C GLU A 646 -8.51 -2.91 -12.95
N HIS A 647 -7.79 -2.13 -12.15
CA HIS A 647 -8.29 -0.85 -11.64
C HIS A 647 -8.59 0.12 -12.79
N THR A 648 -7.60 0.35 -13.65
CA THR A 648 -7.69 1.31 -14.77
C THR A 648 -8.65 0.85 -15.86
N ASN A 649 -8.99 -0.43 -15.92
CA ASN A 649 -10.08 -0.91 -16.78
C ASN A 649 -11.45 -0.35 -16.37
N TYR A 650 -11.64 -0.07 -15.08
CA TYR A 650 -12.91 0.48 -14.57
C TYR A 650 -12.86 2.00 -14.37
N ARG A 651 -11.67 2.55 -14.14
CA ARG A 651 -11.45 3.97 -13.89
C ARG A 651 -10.30 4.53 -14.75
N PRO A 652 -10.42 4.53 -16.09
CA PRO A 652 -9.37 5.10 -16.93
C PRO A 652 -9.34 6.63 -16.83
N THR A 653 -8.20 7.26 -17.12
CA THR A 653 -8.18 8.70 -17.30
C THR A 653 -8.78 9.11 -18.64
N ALA A 654 -9.63 10.12 -18.65
CA ALA A 654 -10.36 10.60 -19.83
C ALA A 654 -9.47 10.95 -21.03
N TRP A 655 -8.36 11.65 -20.80
CA TRP A 655 -7.52 12.15 -21.89
C TRP A 655 -6.60 11.09 -22.51
N TRP A 656 -6.54 9.86 -21.98
CA TRP A 656 -5.87 8.74 -22.64
C TRP A 656 -6.50 8.41 -23.99
N LEU A 657 -7.83 8.44 -24.05
CA LEU A 657 -8.63 8.06 -25.22
C LEU A 657 -8.25 8.88 -26.47
N PRO A 658 -8.31 10.23 -26.44
CA PRO A 658 -7.93 11.05 -27.59
C PRO A 658 -6.41 11.10 -27.83
N MET A 659 -5.56 10.77 -26.84
CA MET A 659 -4.10 10.69 -27.04
C MET A 659 -3.69 9.44 -27.80
N VAL A 660 -4.25 8.27 -27.45
CA VAL A 660 -3.89 6.98 -28.08
C VAL A 660 -4.61 6.79 -29.41
N THR A 661 -5.90 7.18 -29.49
CA THR A 661 -6.68 7.10 -30.73
C THR A 661 -7.37 8.45 -31.01
N PRO A 662 -6.68 9.39 -31.68
CA PRO A 662 -7.24 10.72 -31.98
C PRO A 662 -8.50 10.68 -32.86
N GLY A 663 -8.70 9.59 -33.61
CA GLY A 663 -9.91 9.35 -34.41
C GLY A 663 -11.14 8.93 -33.60
N GLY A 664 -10.98 8.66 -32.30
CA GLY A 664 -12.07 8.26 -31.40
C GLY A 664 -12.49 6.79 -31.51
N GLU A 665 -11.68 5.95 -32.15
CA GLU A 665 -11.94 4.51 -32.30
C GLU A 665 -12.03 3.82 -30.93
N TRP A 666 -11.08 4.10 -30.03
CA TRP A 666 -11.06 3.51 -28.69
C TRP A 666 -12.30 3.89 -27.89
N LEU A 667 -12.68 5.17 -27.87
CA LEU A 667 -13.89 5.64 -27.19
C LEU A 667 -15.16 5.01 -27.79
N SER A 668 -15.22 4.90 -29.11
CA SER A 668 -16.37 4.31 -29.82
C SER A 668 -16.53 2.83 -29.46
N ALA A 669 -15.43 2.06 -29.45
CA ALA A 669 -15.44 0.67 -29.04
C ALA A 669 -15.74 0.51 -27.54
N MET A 670 -15.21 1.41 -26.70
CA MET A 670 -15.49 1.42 -25.27
C MET A 670 -16.98 1.63 -25.03
N ALA A 671 -17.61 2.61 -25.69
CA ALA A 671 -19.04 2.84 -25.60
C ALA A 671 -19.87 1.65 -26.10
N ALA A 672 -19.48 1.06 -27.23
CA ALA A 672 -20.17 -0.10 -27.79
C ALA A 672 -20.19 -1.31 -26.85
N GLY A 673 -19.07 -1.57 -26.16
CA GLY A 673 -18.89 -2.68 -25.22
C GLY A 673 -19.20 -2.36 -23.75
N THR A 674 -19.66 -1.14 -23.42
CA THR A 674 -19.95 -0.75 -22.04
C THR A 674 -21.17 -1.50 -21.52
N GLN A 675 -21.03 -2.12 -20.36
CA GLN A 675 -22.14 -2.77 -19.66
C GLN A 675 -22.69 -1.85 -18.58
N ALA A 676 -23.98 -1.98 -18.28
CA ALA A 676 -24.59 -1.27 -17.16
C ALA A 676 -25.65 -2.11 -16.44
N ARG A 677 -25.86 -1.79 -15.15
CA ARG A 677 -26.90 -2.38 -14.31
C ARG A 677 -27.50 -1.33 -13.38
N LEU A 678 -28.76 -1.53 -13.01
CA LEU A 678 -29.38 -0.82 -11.90
C LEU A 678 -29.00 -1.53 -10.59
N GLU A 679 -28.53 -0.76 -9.62
CA GLU A 679 -28.20 -1.23 -8.27
C GLU A 679 -29.20 -0.61 -7.29
N GLU A 680 -30.03 -1.45 -6.67
CA GLU A 680 -31.00 -1.02 -5.66
C GLU A 680 -30.29 -0.55 -4.38
N LEU A 681 -30.91 0.38 -3.67
CA LEU A 681 -30.43 0.96 -2.41
C LEU A 681 -31.21 0.50 -1.19
#